data_AF-A0A151IA23-F1
#
_entry.id   AF-A0A151IA23-F1
#
_cell.length_a   1.000
_cell.length_b   1.000
_cell.length_c   1.000
_cell.angle_alpha   90.00
_cell.angle_beta   90.00
_cell.angle_gamma   90.00
#
_symmetry.space_group_name_H-M   'P 1'
#
loop_
_entity.id
_entity.type
_entity.pdbx_description
1 polymer ?
#
loop_
_entity_poly.entity_id
_entity_poly.type
_entity_poly.pdbx_seq_one_letter_code
_entity_poly.pdbx_strand_id
1 'polypeptide(L)'
;MTEEFISRVTDLLNECKTTEAIQLLKKDNLMTENSLCDIMSVIVPNLTSPVLQHHKAMFDCCLNVLTCLIENCEPAIAIIEFPRYLKQASDHMNFCTILGAIQTCLIQVRNKNKTIDWYFDAIKIYLEDLPLPDEVDDPEAAIDRIINTYKAIIVFLKPLVQEAVDISSKQEKGSLLGNHLLSFFIFLCGKPFCRLSKYISEEITYKEIVDNIVTQALYLTGDILYFLDTVRKRQKESIHVKTLHKYLKTNIKSSLCSTILDWSQNISNMAYANFYFYVITQENYWVNAPQIYNSYYILETCAYFFKILLSEDYSISTGLIFMENVIKRISLRSLDSEVLSLEIYIELFQPIIKVMIYSNNDEQRKKAVCVFQDYIEIFNMEARYIIISYLYEVVEHSGLLSFIIGIFKSSIIECLNSTPQNPQFLRKNMELLLKKICNLPHGSSSDIVEISDEIITVLNLLRFLFIRDKNNETGIWNMTDMLKNNYLNPLREGIALCRAHWRVKKKDLEQQKKDLAKEQDYSKLMKAYMEVTLTVGFRCLWTSRALLTDQFESDNRKAEPQQSHEENDEEYEKYIKIKILGASLKFVPDMGWSKQTISAGAESIGYPGVIHGLFPNGSAALVGYFYSMCNRELNEILEREALTIKADFSSPQKAPEQQVRDAIETRLRMVIPYKKTWPQAMAIMSLSPNVPTALANLLTLVDDICYYTGDRSVDINWYTRRMILASIYKATELYMLQDTSEDHKETWLFLERRLQDILQIQTMLSSSIKPDEVLNRIRETAFAVFITVD
;
A
#
# COMPACT_ATOMS: atom_id res chain seq x y z
N MET A 1 4.24 21.62 -69.64
CA MET A 1 5.62 21.15 -69.39
C MET A 1 5.76 20.52 -68.01
N THR A 2 5.31 21.16 -66.93
CA THR A 2 5.33 20.57 -65.57
C THR A 2 4.43 19.32 -65.44
N GLU A 3 3.18 19.35 -65.91
CA GLU A 3 2.28 18.18 -65.86
C GLU A 3 2.78 16.96 -66.66
N GLU A 4 3.35 17.20 -67.84
CA GLU A 4 3.90 16.14 -68.72
C GLU A 4 5.18 15.52 -68.13
N PHE A 5 5.98 16.34 -67.45
CA PHE A 5 7.15 15.90 -66.68
C PHE A 5 6.72 15.04 -65.48
N ILE A 6 5.69 15.46 -64.74
CA ILE A 6 5.15 14.72 -63.59
C ILE A 6 4.53 13.38 -64.00
N SER A 7 3.74 13.34 -65.10
CA SER A 7 3.20 12.07 -65.62
C SER A 7 4.31 11.10 -65.95
N ARG A 8 5.38 11.58 -66.60
CA ARG A 8 6.51 10.74 -67.01
C ARG A 8 7.33 10.23 -65.82
N VAL A 9 7.47 11.03 -64.76
CA VAL A 9 8.06 10.58 -63.49
C VAL A 9 7.16 9.55 -62.80
N THR A 10 5.84 9.75 -62.82
CA THR A 10 4.86 8.83 -62.22
C THR A 10 4.85 7.48 -62.94
N ASP A 11 4.91 7.48 -64.28
CA ASP A 11 4.99 6.28 -65.10
C ASP A 11 6.29 5.50 -64.84
N LEU A 12 7.42 6.20 -64.73
CA LEU A 12 8.72 5.57 -64.41
C LEU A 12 8.77 4.99 -62.99
N LEU A 13 8.09 5.62 -62.03
CA LEU A 13 7.95 5.11 -60.66
C LEU A 13 7.07 3.86 -60.62
N ASN A 14 5.96 3.85 -61.36
CA ASN A 14 5.06 2.69 -61.48
C ASN A 14 5.74 1.51 -62.20
N GLU A 15 6.62 1.78 -63.18
CA GLU A 15 7.42 0.77 -63.88
C GLU A 15 8.68 0.31 -63.12
N CYS A 16 8.95 0.84 -61.91
CA CYS A 16 10.13 0.54 -61.09
C CYS A 16 11.49 0.82 -61.77
N LYS A 17 11.56 1.77 -62.72
CA LYS A 17 12.80 2.12 -63.45
C LYS A 17 13.62 3.19 -62.74
N THR A 18 14.28 2.80 -61.66
CA THR A 18 14.99 3.72 -60.74
C THR A 18 16.10 4.55 -61.41
N THR A 19 16.88 3.93 -62.29
CA THR A 19 18.03 4.60 -62.95
C THR A 19 17.60 5.65 -63.97
N GLU A 20 16.50 5.40 -64.68
CA GLU A 20 15.96 6.33 -65.68
C GLU A 20 15.27 7.52 -65.00
N ALA A 21 14.54 7.28 -63.91
CA ALA A 21 13.96 8.33 -63.09
C ALA A 21 15.05 9.27 -62.52
N ILE A 22 16.12 8.71 -61.96
CA ILE A 22 17.24 9.50 -61.40
C ILE A 22 17.95 10.33 -62.50
N GLN A 23 18.16 9.78 -63.69
CA GLN A 23 18.78 10.50 -64.81
C GLN A 23 17.91 11.66 -65.31
N LEU A 24 16.59 11.49 -65.30
CA LEU A 24 15.63 12.51 -65.71
C LEU A 24 15.61 13.68 -64.71
N LEU A 25 15.67 13.37 -63.41
CA LEU A 25 15.73 14.37 -62.34
C LEU A 25 17.05 15.15 -62.32
N LYS A 26 18.19 14.50 -62.62
CA LYS A 26 19.51 15.17 -62.70
C LYS A 26 19.71 16.07 -63.92
N LYS A 27 18.89 15.90 -64.97
CA LYS A 27 19.04 16.66 -66.22
C LYS A 27 18.45 18.06 -66.14
N ASP A 28 17.36 18.24 -65.38
CA ASP A 28 16.59 19.49 -65.34
C ASP A 28 16.37 19.98 -63.89
N ASN A 29 17.46 20.29 -63.17
CA ASN A 29 17.42 20.72 -61.75
C ASN A 29 16.37 21.83 -61.46
N LEU A 30 16.24 22.81 -62.36
CA LEU A 30 15.34 23.96 -62.18
C LEU A 30 13.85 23.60 -62.33
N MET A 31 13.52 22.54 -63.10
CA MET A 31 12.14 22.04 -63.24
C MET A 31 11.77 21.13 -62.08
N THR A 32 12.73 20.34 -61.57
CA THR A 32 12.55 19.56 -60.35
C THR A 32 12.23 20.45 -59.16
N GLU A 33 12.97 21.53 -58.94
CA GLU A 33 12.74 22.45 -57.80
C GLU A 33 11.35 23.11 -57.83
N ASN A 34 10.88 23.50 -59.02
CA ASN A 34 9.56 24.11 -59.20
C ASN A 34 8.39 23.11 -59.09
N SER A 35 8.64 21.80 -59.23
CA SER A 35 7.63 20.73 -59.17
C SER A 35 7.83 19.79 -57.99
N LEU A 36 8.64 20.17 -56.99
CA LEU A 36 8.92 19.34 -55.81
C LEU A 36 7.66 18.91 -55.07
N CYS A 37 6.68 19.81 -54.89
CA CYS A 37 5.44 19.49 -54.17
C CYS A 37 4.63 18.39 -54.87
N ASP A 38 4.58 18.44 -56.20
CA ASP A 38 3.83 17.50 -57.02
C ASP A 38 4.53 16.14 -57.07
N ILE A 39 5.86 16.13 -57.21
CA ILE A 39 6.67 14.90 -57.17
C ILE A 39 6.59 14.24 -55.80
N MET A 40 6.67 15.02 -54.71
CA MET A 40 6.53 14.51 -53.34
C MET A 40 5.12 13.96 -53.08
N SER A 41 4.07 14.54 -53.66
CA SER A 41 2.71 14.03 -53.55
C SER A 41 2.52 12.64 -54.18
N VAL A 42 3.35 12.28 -55.16
CA VAL A 42 3.35 10.95 -55.81
C VAL A 42 4.23 9.95 -55.04
N ILE A 43 5.34 10.41 -54.46
CA ILE A 43 6.30 9.55 -53.75
C ILE A 43 5.80 9.18 -52.34
N VAL A 44 5.33 10.15 -51.56
CA VAL A 44 4.98 9.98 -50.13
C VAL A 44 3.89 8.91 -49.88
N PRO A 45 2.81 8.79 -50.67
CA PRO A 45 1.81 7.74 -50.47
C PRO A 45 2.32 6.31 -50.69
N ASN A 46 3.37 6.16 -51.52
CA ASN A 46 3.97 4.86 -51.85
C ASN A 46 5.00 4.39 -50.82
N LEU A 47 5.35 5.23 -49.84
CA LEU A 47 6.29 4.93 -48.74
C LEU A 47 5.56 4.41 -47.49
N THR A 48 4.66 3.44 -47.62
CA THR A 48 3.85 2.90 -46.50
C THR A 48 4.13 1.41 -46.26
N SER A 49 3.86 0.93 -45.04
CA SER A 49 4.00 -0.48 -44.64
C SER A 49 3.29 -1.48 -45.58
N PRO A 50 2.04 -1.25 -46.04
CA PRO A 50 1.41 -2.17 -47.00
C PRO A 50 2.17 -2.25 -48.33
N VAL A 51 2.76 -1.17 -48.81
CA VAL A 51 3.53 -1.17 -50.07
C VAL A 51 4.87 -1.90 -49.87
N LEU A 52 5.51 -1.79 -48.70
CA LEU A 52 6.70 -2.57 -48.38
C LEU A 52 6.42 -4.08 -48.37
N GLN A 53 5.27 -4.50 -47.84
CA GLN A 53 4.89 -5.91 -47.75
C GLN A 53 4.46 -6.49 -49.11
N HIS A 54 3.73 -5.72 -49.93
CA HIS A 54 3.18 -6.21 -51.19
C HIS A 54 4.03 -5.88 -52.43
N HIS A 55 4.80 -4.78 -52.43
CA HIS A 55 5.54 -4.26 -53.59
C HIS A 55 6.89 -3.60 -53.21
N LYS A 56 7.80 -4.38 -52.62
CA LYS A 56 9.12 -3.91 -52.16
C LYS A 56 9.95 -3.17 -53.24
N ALA A 57 9.92 -3.62 -54.49
CA ALA A 57 10.68 -2.97 -55.57
C ALA A 57 10.24 -1.52 -55.86
N MET A 58 8.94 -1.24 -55.71
CA MET A 58 8.39 0.10 -55.87
C MET A 58 8.78 0.99 -54.70
N PHE A 59 8.75 0.44 -53.49
CA PHE A 59 9.23 1.13 -52.28
C PHE A 59 10.71 1.53 -52.39
N ASP A 60 11.58 0.59 -52.78
CA ASP A 60 13.02 0.83 -52.95
C ASP A 60 13.28 1.86 -54.08
N CYS A 61 12.47 1.84 -55.15
CA CYS A 61 12.52 2.84 -56.22
C CYS A 61 12.17 4.24 -55.71
N CYS A 62 11.04 4.38 -55.00
CA CYS A 62 10.60 5.64 -54.40
C CYS A 62 11.60 6.18 -53.37
N LEU A 63 12.21 5.31 -52.57
CA LEU A 63 13.24 5.68 -51.59
C LEU A 63 14.49 6.24 -52.28
N ASN A 64 15.02 5.53 -53.27
CA ASN A 64 16.21 5.96 -54.00
C ASN A 64 15.99 7.28 -54.77
N VAL A 65 14.80 7.45 -55.33
CA VAL A 65 14.40 8.71 -55.97
C VAL A 65 14.29 9.83 -54.94
N LEU A 66 13.70 9.58 -53.77
CA LEU A 66 13.62 10.55 -52.67
C LEU A 66 15.02 10.97 -52.19
N THR A 67 15.93 10.03 -51.96
CA THR A 67 17.31 10.33 -51.55
C THR A 67 18.02 11.18 -52.60
N CYS A 68 17.87 10.85 -53.89
CA CYS A 68 18.46 11.61 -54.99
C CYS A 68 17.87 13.01 -55.12
N LEU A 69 16.56 13.18 -54.92
CA LEU A 69 15.93 14.51 -54.90
C LEU A 69 16.55 15.36 -53.80
N ILE A 70 16.65 14.80 -52.59
CA ILE A 70 17.14 15.52 -51.43
C ILE A 70 18.63 15.90 -51.53
N GLU A 71 19.46 15.08 -52.19
CA GLU A 71 20.87 15.41 -52.46
C GLU A 71 21.05 16.60 -53.43
N ASN A 72 20.08 16.84 -54.32
CA ASN A 72 20.19 17.84 -55.38
C ASN A 72 19.34 19.11 -55.14
N CYS A 73 18.46 19.12 -54.14
CA CYS A 73 17.59 20.26 -53.84
C CYS A 73 18.33 21.42 -53.17
N GLU A 74 17.96 22.66 -53.51
CA GLU A 74 18.34 23.82 -52.71
C GLU A 74 17.84 23.70 -51.25
N PRO A 75 18.72 23.97 -50.26
CA PRO A 75 18.39 23.81 -48.85
C PRO A 75 17.26 24.75 -48.39
N ALA A 76 17.05 25.90 -49.03
CA ALA A 76 15.98 26.83 -48.66
C ALA A 76 14.58 26.28 -48.93
N ILE A 77 14.41 25.52 -50.03
CA ILE A 77 13.13 24.90 -50.42
C ILE A 77 12.84 23.69 -49.54
N ALA A 78 13.88 22.89 -49.27
CA ALA A 78 13.80 21.72 -48.39
C ALA A 78 13.28 22.08 -46.98
N ILE A 79 13.68 23.23 -46.45
CA ILE A 79 13.30 23.70 -45.12
C ILE A 79 11.79 23.96 -44.98
N ILE A 80 11.10 24.34 -46.05
CA ILE A 80 9.67 24.70 -45.99
C ILE A 80 8.78 23.50 -46.32
N GLU A 81 9.12 22.73 -47.36
CA GLU A 81 8.23 21.69 -47.88
C GLU A 81 8.28 20.41 -47.05
N PHE A 82 9.47 19.95 -46.63
CA PHE A 82 9.59 18.65 -45.95
C PHE A 82 8.89 18.57 -44.58
N PRO A 83 8.90 19.60 -43.70
CA PRO A 83 8.12 19.58 -42.47
C PRO A 83 6.61 19.40 -42.69
N ARG A 84 6.06 19.86 -43.81
CA ARG A 84 4.63 19.70 -44.14
C ARG A 84 4.29 18.22 -44.38
N TYR A 85 5.13 17.49 -45.09
CA TYR A 85 4.94 16.06 -45.34
C TYR A 85 5.16 15.20 -44.09
N LEU A 86 6.06 15.60 -43.18
CA LEU A 86 6.21 14.95 -41.88
C LEU A 86 4.94 15.05 -41.03
N LYS A 87 4.26 16.20 -41.04
CA LYS A 87 2.98 16.40 -40.32
C LYS A 87 1.85 15.55 -40.90
N GLN A 88 1.89 15.24 -42.20
CA GLN A 88 0.82 14.53 -42.92
C GLN A 88 1.12 13.04 -43.12
N ALA A 89 2.17 12.51 -42.51
CA ALA A 89 2.56 11.12 -42.69
C ALA A 89 1.46 10.18 -42.17
N SER A 90 0.94 9.33 -43.06
CA SER A 90 -0.15 8.39 -42.74
C SER A 90 0.31 7.19 -41.90
N ASP A 91 1.58 6.80 -42.03
CA ASP A 91 2.14 5.58 -41.44
C ASP A 91 3.54 5.83 -40.84
N HIS A 92 3.94 4.99 -39.88
CA HIS A 92 5.22 5.10 -39.18
C HIS A 92 6.43 4.88 -40.10
N MET A 93 6.34 3.96 -41.05
CA MET A 93 7.39 3.76 -42.07
C MET A 93 7.53 4.97 -43.00
N ASN A 94 6.40 5.60 -43.33
CA ASN A 94 6.38 6.83 -44.12
C ASN A 94 7.12 7.95 -43.40
N PHE A 95 6.80 8.14 -42.12
CA PHE A 95 7.49 9.11 -41.27
C PHE A 95 8.99 8.81 -41.13
N CYS A 96 9.38 7.56 -40.84
CA CYS A 96 10.78 7.18 -40.62
C CYS A 96 11.65 7.35 -41.87
N THR A 97 11.13 7.00 -43.05
CA THR A 97 11.86 7.15 -44.32
C THR A 97 12.06 8.61 -44.70
N ILE A 98 11.03 9.43 -44.58
CA ILE A 98 11.13 10.88 -44.80
C ILE A 98 12.13 11.50 -43.82
N LEU A 99 12.06 11.13 -42.54
CA LEU A 99 12.96 11.66 -41.50
C LEU A 99 14.43 11.29 -41.78
N GLY A 100 14.70 10.04 -42.15
CA GLY A 100 16.05 9.60 -42.53
C GLY A 100 16.58 10.32 -43.77
N ALA A 101 15.71 10.58 -44.75
CA ALA A 101 16.10 11.31 -45.95
C ALA A 101 16.35 12.81 -45.67
N ILE A 102 15.58 13.44 -44.79
CA ILE A 102 15.81 14.84 -44.36
C ILE A 102 17.14 14.99 -43.62
N GLN A 103 17.57 13.97 -42.89
CA GLN A 103 18.83 14.01 -42.13
C GLN A 103 20.03 14.36 -43.02
N THR A 104 20.11 13.77 -44.22
CA THR A 104 21.22 14.05 -45.16
C THR A 104 21.19 15.48 -45.67
N CYS A 105 20.00 16.06 -45.88
CA CYS A 105 19.82 17.47 -46.25
C CYS A 105 20.28 18.40 -45.12
N LEU A 106 19.83 18.13 -43.90
CA LEU A 106 20.10 18.99 -42.75
C LEU A 106 21.58 19.06 -42.42
N ILE A 107 22.37 18.02 -42.67
CA ILE A 107 23.83 18.05 -42.50
C ILE A 107 24.47 19.14 -43.37
N GLN A 108 23.94 19.42 -44.57
CA GLN A 108 24.52 20.35 -45.54
C GLN A 108 24.22 21.84 -45.25
N VAL A 109 23.22 22.15 -44.42
CA VAL A 109 22.77 23.53 -44.13
C VAL A 109 23.72 24.24 -43.16
N ARG A 110 24.19 25.46 -43.46
CA ARG A 110 25.15 26.19 -42.59
C ARG A 110 24.55 26.91 -41.37
N ASN A 111 23.27 27.28 -41.40
CA ASN A 111 22.59 28.02 -40.32
C ASN A 111 21.28 27.32 -39.94
N LYS A 112 21.34 26.46 -38.91
CA LYS A 112 20.25 25.52 -38.59
C LYS A 112 19.29 26.01 -37.48
N ASN A 113 19.63 27.09 -36.77
CA ASN A 113 18.96 27.47 -35.52
C ASN A 113 17.44 27.67 -35.64
N LYS A 114 16.96 28.43 -36.63
CA LYS A 114 15.50 28.67 -36.83
C LYS A 114 14.83 27.59 -37.68
N THR A 115 15.64 26.92 -38.50
CA THR A 115 15.20 25.88 -39.42
C THR A 115 14.74 24.63 -38.69
N ILE A 116 15.49 24.25 -37.64
CA ILE A 116 15.22 23.05 -36.86
C ILE A 116 13.91 23.16 -36.07
N ASP A 117 13.50 24.36 -35.68
CA ASP A 117 12.24 24.59 -34.98
C ASP A 117 11.03 24.09 -35.78
N TRP A 118 11.01 24.32 -37.10
CA TRP A 118 9.92 23.86 -37.96
C TRP A 118 9.85 22.34 -38.07
N TYR A 119 11.01 21.67 -38.07
CA TYR A 119 11.09 20.22 -38.04
C TYR A 119 10.68 19.66 -36.67
N PHE A 120 11.13 20.27 -35.58
CA PHE A 120 10.71 19.86 -34.24
C PHE A 120 9.20 20.03 -34.05
N ASP A 121 8.62 21.14 -34.48
CA ASP A 121 7.17 21.32 -34.40
C ASP A 121 6.40 20.33 -35.29
N ALA A 122 6.95 19.97 -36.46
CA ALA A 122 6.37 18.89 -37.27
C ALA A 122 6.42 17.53 -36.57
N ILE A 123 7.55 17.19 -35.94
CA ILE A 123 7.71 15.93 -35.20
C ILE A 123 6.81 15.93 -33.96
N LYS A 124 6.69 17.05 -33.23
CA LYS A 124 5.79 17.17 -32.07
C LYS A 124 4.34 16.87 -32.45
N ILE A 125 3.84 17.51 -33.51
CA ILE A 125 2.47 17.29 -33.99
C ILE A 125 2.25 15.82 -34.34
N TYR A 126 3.19 15.21 -35.08
CA TYR A 126 3.11 13.79 -35.41
C TYR A 126 3.10 12.89 -34.17
N LEU A 127 3.94 13.18 -33.17
CA LEU A 127 4.00 12.42 -31.92
C LEU A 127 2.72 12.55 -31.08
N GLU A 128 2.08 13.72 -31.09
CA GLU A 128 0.79 13.94 -30.43
C GLU A 128 -0.36 13.19 -31.13
N ASP A 129 -0.28 13.01 -32.45
CA ASP A 129 -1.25 12.27 -33.26
C ASP A 129 -1.06 10.73 -33.22
N LEU A 130 0.01 10.22 -32.59
CA LEU A 130 0.25 8.78 -32.51
C LEU A 130 -0.80 8.08 -31.63
N PRO A 131 -1.32 6.92 -32.06
CA PRO A 131 -2.30 6.19 -31.29
C PRO A 131 -1.70 5.67 -30.00
N LEU A 132 -2.38 5.92 -28.88
CA LEU A 132 -1.93 5.51 -27.55
C LEU A 132 -2.35 4.05 -27.29
N PRO A 133 -1.50 3.23 -26.64
CA PRO A 133 -1.82 1.81 -26.42
C PRO A 133 -3.13 1.58 -25.64
N ASP A 134 -3.56 2.55 -24.84
CA ASP A 134 -4.83 2.49 -24.09
C ASP A 134 -6.08 2.69 -24.98
N GLU A 135 -5.92 3.20 -26.20
CA GLU A 135 -7.01 3.66 -27.09
C GLU A 135 -7.22 2.76 -28.31
N VAL A 136 -6.36 1.76 -28.53
CA VAL A 136 -6.38 0.86 -29.70
C VAL A 136 -6.69 -0.56 -29.26
N ASP A 137 -7.42 -1.30 -30.11
CA ASP A 137 -7.75 -2.72 -29.88
C ASP A 137 -6.52 -3.65 -29.84
N ASP A 138 -5.40 -3.25 -30.47
CA ASP A 138 -4.11 -3.96 -30.44
C ASP A 138 -3.01 -3.06 -29.83
N PRO A 139 -2.69 -3.24 -28.53
CA PRO A 139 -1.70 -2.42 -27.84
C PRO A 139 -0.26 -2.75 -28.24
N GLU A 140 0.04 -3.99 -28.67
CA GLU A 140 1.41 -4.41 -29.03
C GLU A 140 1.86 -3.72 -30.32
N ALA A 141 1.00 -3.69 -31.33
CA ALA A 141 1.28 -2.98 -32.58
C ALA A 141 1.46 -1.46 -32.37
N ALA A 142 0.70 -0.86 -31.45
CA ALA A 142 0.85 0.55 -31.09
C ALA A 142 2.18 0.83 -30.38
N ILE A 143 2.60 -0.07 -29.47
CA ILE A 143 3.89 0.00 -28.77
C ILE A 143 5.05 -0.07 -29.77
N ASP A 144 5.05 -1.06 -30.67
CA ASP A 144 6.10 -1.23 -31.68
C ASP A 144 6.20 0.00 -32.60
N ARG A 145 5.04 0.54 -32.99
CA ARG A 145 4.97 1.76 -33.78
C ARG A 145 5.66 2.94 -33.08
N ILE A 146 5.38 3.13 -31.78
CA ILE A 146 5.99 4.21 -30.99
C ILE A 146 7.49 3.97 -30.84
N ILE A 147 7.93 2.76 -30.46
CA ILE A 147 9.34 2.41 -30.28
C ILE A 147 10.16 2.67 -31.55
N ASN A 148 9.66 2.21 -32.70
CA ASN A 148 10.35 2.38 -33.99
C ASN A 148 10.44 3.86 -34.40
N THR A 149 9.38 4.62 -34.16
CA THR A 149 9.37 6.08 -34.39
C THR A 149 10.40 6.79 -33.53
N TYR A 150 10.49 6.45 -32.24
CA TYR A 150 11.48 7.02 -31.32
C TYR A 150 12.92 6.66 -31.72
N LYS A 151 13.17 5.42 -32.15
CA LYS A 151 14.49 5.00 -32.68
C LYS A 151 14.89 5.85 -33.88
N ALA A 152 13.98 6.07 -34.84
CA ALA A 152 14.25 6.91 -36.00
C ALA A 152 14.56 8.37 -35.61
N ILE A 153 13.82 8.93 -34.64
CA ILE A 153 14.07 10.28 -34.12
C ILE A 153 15.45 10.37 -33.45
N ILE A 154 15.85 9.39 -32.64
CA ILE A 154 17.17 9.41 -32.00
C ILE A 154 18.29 9.35 -33.03
N VAL A 155 18.16 8.48 -34.05
CA VAL A 155 19.12 8.41 -35.15
C VAL A 155 19.21 9.75 -35.86
N PHE A 156 18.06 10.39 -36.13
CA PHE A 156 17.97 11.72 -36.74
C PHE A 156 18.70 12.81 -35.94
N LEU A 157 18.53 12.84 -34.61
CA LEU A 157 19.10 13.87 -33.74
C LEU A 157 20.61 13.75 -33.52
N LYS A 158 21.17 12.53 -33.58
CA LYS A 158 22.58 12.27 -33.19
C LYS A 158 23.62 13.13 -33.93
N PRO A 159 23.58 13.34 -35.25
CA PRO A 159 24.52 14.23 -35.94
C PRO A 159 24.34 15.71 -35.57
N LEU A 160 23.10 16.13 -35.28
CA LEU A 160 22.80 17.51 -34.87
C LEU A 160 23.39 17.81 -33.48
N VAL A 161 23.38 16.83 -32.59
CA VAL A 161 24.04 16.93 -31.27
C VAL A 161 25.54 17.08 -31.42
N GLN A 162 26.18 16.25 -32.25
CA GLN A 162 27.63 16.33 -32.51
C GLN A 162 28.03 17.72 -33.04
N GLU A 163 27.27 18.25 -34.00
CA GLU A 163 27.51 19.60 -34.52
C GLU A 163 27.31 20.68 -33.45
N ALA A 164 26.27 20.56 -32.60
CA ALA A 164 26.03 21.51 -31.52
C ALA A 164 27.18 21.53 -30.49
N VAL A 165 27.81 20.38 -30.22
CA VAL A 165 28.98 20.24 -29.34
C VAL A 165 30.24 20.82 -30.01
N ASP A 166 30.43 20.59 -31.30
CA ASP A 166 31.52 21.19 -32.07
C ASP A 166 31.43 22.72 -32.13
N ILE A 167 30.21 23.27 -32.11
CA ILE A 167 29.97 24.72 -32.05
C ILE A 167 30.21 25.25 -30.63
N SER A 168 29.77 24.54 -29.58
CA SER A 168 29.96 24.97 -28.19
C SER A 168 31.43 24.95 -27.76
N SER A 169 32.24 24.01 -28.27
CA SER A 169 33.70 24.01 -28.05
C SER A 169 34.43 25.20 -28.67
N LYS A 170 33.83 25.87 -29.68
CA LYS A 170 34.42 26.99 -30.42
C LYS A 170 33.91 28.37 -29.96
N GLN A 171 32.80 28.45 -29.23
CA GLN A 171 32.20 29.71 -28.78
C GLN A 171 32.07 29.72 -27.26
N GLU A 172 32.60 30.76 -26.59
CA GLU A 172 32.46 30.97 -25.13
C GLU A 172 31.01 31.17 -24.65
N LYS A 173 30.06 31.36 -25.58
CA LYS A 173 28.62 31.50 -25.30
C LYS A 173 27.90 30.28 -25.85
N GLY A 174 27.22 29.54 -24.97
CA GLY A 174 26.53 28.27 -25.29
C GLY A 174 25.71 28.33 -26.58
N SER A 175 25.67 27.21 -27.31
CA SER A 175 25.03 27.15 -28.62
C SER A 175 23.50 27.25 -28.47
N LEU A 176 22.88 28.19 -29.21
CA LEU A 176 21.41 28.28 -29.28
C LEU A 176 20.81 26.95 -29.73
N LEU A 177 21.46 26.28 -30.69
CA LEU A 177 21.09 24.95 -31.17
C LEU A 177 21.03 23.91 -30.06
N GLY A 178 22.04 23.88 -29.16
CA GLY A 178 22.07 22.96 -28.03
C GLY A 178 20.86 23.13 -27.11
N ASN A 179 20.44 24.37 -26.85
CA ASN A 179 19.26 24.64 -26.02
C ASN A 179 17.93 24.15 -26.66
N HIS A 180 17.77 24.29 -27.98
CA HIS A 180 16.57 23.80 -28.68
C HIS A 180 16.53 22.28 -28.72
N LEU A 181 17.67 21.63 -29.00
CA LEU A 181 17.82 20.16 -28.96
C LEU A 181 17.48 19.59 -27.59
N LEU A 182 18.02 20.20 -26.55
CA LEU A 182 17.82 19.81 -25.16
C LEU A 182 16.37 19.97 -24.70
N SER A 183 15.74 21.08 -25.10
CA SER A 183 14.29 21.30 -24.92
C SER A 183 13.47 20.21 -25.62
N PHE A 184 13.90 19.80 -26.81
CA PHE A 184 13.26 18.73 -27.57
C PHE A 184 13.47 17.34 -26.93
N PHE A 185 14.66 17.03 -26.42
CA PHE A 185 14.91 15.78 -25.67
C PHE A 185 14.03 15.67 -24.42
N ILE A 186 13.84 16.77 -23.68
CA ILE A 186 12.91 16.81 -22.55
C ILE A 186 11.47 16.57 -23.03
N PHE A 187 11.05 17.19 -24.14
CA PHE A 187 9.72 16.97 -24.73
C PHE A 187 9.47 15.49 -25.07
N LEU A 188 10.47 14.78 -25.62
CA LEU A 188 10.34 13.37 -25.99
C LEU A 188 10.01 12.46 -24.79
N CYS A 189 10.40 12.83 -23.57
CA CYS A 189 10.05 12.11 -22.34
C CYS A 189 8.58 12.33 -21.89
N GLY A 190 7.84 13.20 -22.57
CA GLY A 190 6.41 13.43 -22.38
C GLY A 190 5.52 12.37 -23.05
N LYS A 191 4.31 12.77 -23.44
CA LYS A 191 3.41 11.90 -24.22
C LYS A 191 3.93 11.79 -25.67
N PRO A 192 3.88 10.61 -26.31
CA PRO A 192 3.26 9.36 -25.84
C PRO A 192 4.17 8.46 -24.97
N PHE A 193 5.47 8.72 -24.94
CA PHE A 193 6.47 7.86 -24.29
C PHE A 193 6.23 7.56 -22.81
N CYS A 194 5.72 8.54 -22.05
CA CYS A 194 5.45 8.38 -20.62
C CYS A 194 4.39 7.32 -20.30
N ARG A 195 3.53 6.95 -21.24
CA ARG A 195 2.51 5.90 -21.04
C ARG A 195 3.05 4.49 -21.28
N LEU A 196 4.15 4.37 -22.03
CA LEU A 196 4.79 3.07 -22.30
C LEU A 196 5.37 2.42 -21.04
N SER A 197 5.72 3.20 -20.01
CA SER A 197 6.28 2.67 -18.75
C SER A 197 5.32 1.70 -18.05
N LYS A 198 4.00 1.85 -18.24
CA LYS A 198 2.97 0.96 -17.69
C LYS A 198 3.03 -0.45 -18.31
N TYR A 199 3.39 -0.53 -19.58
CA TYR A 199 3.37 -1.76 -20.37
C TYR A 199 4.74 -2.43 -20.44
N ILE A 200 5.82 -1.64 -20.37
CA ILE A 200 7.17 -2.07 -20.72
C ILE A 200 8.11 -1.78 -19.54
N SER A 201 7.90 -2.47 -18.42
CA SER A 201 8.81 -2.36 -17.28
C SER A 201 10.08 -3.20 -17.42
N GLU A 202 10.15 -4.13 -18.40
CA GLU A 202 11.23 -5.13 -18.48
C GLU A 202 12.01 -5.20 -19.81
N GLU A 203 11.57 -4.53 -20.89
CA GLU A 203 12.28 -4.65 -22.17
C GLU A 203 13.57 -3.81 -22.23
N ILE A 204 14.63 -4.46 -22.70
CA ILE A 204 15.95 -3.87 -22.96
C ILE A 204 15.84 -2.66 -23.91
N THR A 205 14.95 -2.76 -24.90
CA THR A 205 14.69 -1.74 -25.94
C THR A 205 14.24 -0.40 -25.38
N TYR A 206 13.37 -0.41 -24.36
CA TYR A 206 12.89 0.81 -23.71
C TYR A 206 14.01 1.52 -22.95
N LYS A 207 14.82 0.76 -22.21
CA LYS A 207 15.98 1.28 -21.47
C LYS A 207 17.03 1.86 -22.41
N GLU A 208 17.30 1.23 -23.55
CA GLU A 208 18.22 1.74 -24.57
C GLU A 208 17.79 3.09 -25.16
N ILE A 209 16.49 3.28 -25.39
CA ILE A 209 15.94 4.56 -25.90
C ILE A 209 16.14 5.66 -24.86
N VAL A 210 15.80 5.40 -23.60
CA VAL A 210 15.99 6.36 -22.50
C VAL A 210 17.46 6.71 -22.32
N ASP A 211 18.34 5.70 -22.29
CA ASP A 211 19.78 5.90 -22.13
C ASP A 211 20.36 6.75 -23.26
N ASN A 212 19.96 6.49 -24.50
CA ASN A 212 20.36 7.36 -25.62
C ASN A 212 19.85 8.79 -25.44
N ILE A 213 18.59 9.02 -25.07
CA ILE A 213 18.05 10.38 -24.88
C ILE A 213 18.81 11.13 -23.77
N VAL A 214 18.98 10.50 -22.60
CA VAL A 214 19.64 11.12 -21.45
C VAL A 214 21.12 11.35 -21.72
N THR A 215 21.80 10.38 -22.33
CA THR A 215 23.22 10.49 -22.69
C THR A 215 23.46 11.59 -23.72
N GLN A 216 22.60 11.72 -24.75
CA GLN A 216 22.70 12.83 -25.73
C GLN A 216 22.41 14.19 -25.09
N ALA A 217 21.44 14.28 -24.17
CA ALA A 217 21.18 15.51 -23.42
C ALA A 217 22.37 15.90 -22.53
N LEU A 218 22.99 14.92 -21.87
CA LEU A 218 24.21 15.08 -21.05
C LEU A 218 25.39 15.61 -21.86
N TYR A 219 25.60 15.10 -23.08
CA TYR A 219 26.66 15.59 -23.97
C TYR A 219 26.50 17.08 -24.33
N LEU A 220 25.27 17.62 -24.30
CA LEU A 220 25.01 19.02 -24.64
C LEU A 220 25.24 19.99 -23.46
N THR A 221 24.86 19.60 -22.24
CA THR A 221 24.92 20.52 -21.08
C THR A 221 26.16 20.35 -20.20
N GLY A 222 26.70 19.13 -20.10
CA GLY A 222 27.65 18.75 -19.06
C GLY A 222 27.02 18.65 -17.66
N ASP A 223 26.15 19.58 -17.28
CA ASP A 223 25.37 19.56 -16.03
C ASP A 223 23.95 19.01 -16.27
N ILE A 224 23.61 17.92 -15.58
CA ILE A 224 22.33 17.22 -15.71
C ILE A 224 21.18 17.90 -14.93
N LEU A 225 21.52 18.76 -13.96
CA LEU A 225 20.56 19.42 -13.07
C LEU A 225 20.30 20.88 -13.44
N TYR A 226 20.85 21.34 -14.56
CA TYR A 226 20.77 22.73 -15.02
C TYR A 226 19.34 23.29 -15.09
N PHE A 227 18.34 22.51 -15.53
CA PHE A 227 16.95 23.00 -15.63
C PHE A 227 16.13 22.92 -14.35
N LEU A 228 16.67 22.38 -13.25
CA LEU A 228 15.93 22.28 -12.00
C LEU A 228 15.48 23.68 -11.52
N ASP A 229 16.36 24.69 -11.63
CA ASP A 229 16.03 26.07 -11.23
C ASP A 229 14.99 26.73 -12.15
N THR A 230 14.99 26.39 -13.44
CA THR A 230 13.99 26.88 -14.40
C THR A 230 12.59 26.39 -14.04
N VAL A 231 12.46 25.14 -13.59
CA VAL A 231 11.17 24.58 -13.17
C VAL A 231 10.70 25.20 -11.86
N ARG A 232 11.61 25.40 -10.89
CA ARG A 232 11.31 26.12 -9.65
C ARG A 232 10.76 27.53 -9.90
N LYS A 233 11.31 28.25 -10.88
CA LYS A 233 10.84 29.57 -11.29
C LYS A 233 9.41 29.53 -11.87
N ARG A 234 9.06 28.51 -12.67
CA ARG A 234 7.70 28.34 -13.19
C ARG A 234 6.65 28.12 -12.10
N GLN A 235 6.99 27.41 -11.04
CA GLN A 235 6.07 27.22 -9.91
C GLN A 235 5.73 28.57 -9.27
N LYS A 236 6.73 29.41 -9.01
CA LYS A 236 6.52 30.77 -8.46
C LYS A 236 5.72 31.65 -9.42
N GLU A 237 5.97 31.54 -10.72
CA GLU A 237 5.20 32.27 -11.74
C GLU A 237 3.74 31.77 -11.79
N SER A 238 3.46 30.47 -11.81
CA SER A 238 2.08 29.96 -11.82
C SER A 238 1.25 30.43 -10.62
N ILE A 239 1.88 30.75 -9.49
CA ILE A 239 1.23 31.29 -8.28
C ILE A 239 1.04 32.83 -8.38
N HIS A 240 1.94 33.55 -9.05
CA HIS A 240 1.89 35.02 -9.22
C HIS A 240 1.13 35.51 -10.47
N VAL A 241 0.81 34.62 -11.42
CA VAL A 241 0.29 34.97 -12.75
C VAL A 241 -1.21 35.33 -12.77
N LYS A 242 -1.95 35.22 -11.66
CA LYS A 242 -3.30 35.81 -11.59
C LYS A 242 -3.33 37.34 -11.48
N THR A 243 -2.21 38.03 -11.22
CA THR A 243 -2.27 39.49 -10.94
C THR A 243 -1.25 40.35 -11.71
N LEU A 244 -0.16 39.81 -12.25
CA LEU A 244 0.96 40.63 -12.75
C LEU A 244 1.34 40.46 -14.24
N HIS A 245 0.57 39.70 -15.02
CA HIS A 245 0.86 39.45 -16.44
C HIS A 245 0.73 40.67 -17.37
N LYS A 246 0.35 41.84 -16.86
CA LYS A 246 0.23 43.08 -17.65
C LYS A 246 1.41 44.05 -17.50
N TYR A 247 2.28 43.88 -16.49
CA TYR A 247 3.26 44.91 -16.10
C TYR A 247 4.74 44.55 -16.37
N LEU A 248 5.13 43.27 -16.45
CA LEU A 248 6.55 42.88 -16.52
C LEU A 248 7.14 42.75 -17.94
N LYS A 249 6.37 43.04 -18.99
CA LYS A 249 6.85 42.94 -20.39
C LYS A 249 7.88 44.00 -20.78
N THR A 250 8.24 44.93 -19.90
CA THR A 250 9.06 46.10 -20.26
C THR A 250 10.47 46.14 -19.70
N ASN A 251 10.84 45.37 -18.67
CA ASN A 251 12.18 45.50 -18.08
C ASN A 251 12.71 44.16 -17.56
N ILE A 252 13.43 43.42 -18.41
CA ILE A 252 14.72 42.72 -18.16
C ILE A 252 15.17 42.16 -19.52
N LYS A 253 16.02 42.91 -20.23
CA LYS A 253 16.81 42.39 -21.35
C LYS A 253 18.09 41.81 -20.77
N SER A 254 18.13 40.50 -20.54
CA SER A 254 19.39 39.73 -20.48
C SER A 254 19.32 38.62 -21.53
N SER A 255 20.26 38.66 -22.48
CA SER A 255 20.09 38.20 -23.87
C SER A 255 20.34 36.69 -24.12
N LEU A 256 20.27 35.83 -23.11
CA LEU A 256 20.46 34.37 -23.25
C LEU A 256 19.33 33.57 -22.57
N CYS A 257 18.82 34.04 -21.43
CA CYS A 257 17.73 33.38 -20.72
C CYS A 257 16.36 33.55 -21.38
N SER A 258 16.13 34.60 -22.18
CA SER A 258 14.82 34.84 -22.80
C SER A 258 14.43 33.74 -23.80
N THR A 259 15.38 33.23 -24.59
CA THR A 259 15.10 32.23 -25.64
C THR A 259 14.91 30.82 -25.05
N ILE A 260 15.65 30.49 -23.99
CA ILE A 260 15.46 29.25 -23.23
C ILE A 260 14.10 29.29 -22.54
N LEU A 261 13.72 30.41 -21.90
CA LEU A 261 12.42 30.52 -21.24
C LEU A 261 11.25 30.39 -22.23
N ASP A 262 11.31 31.05 -23.39
CA ASP A 262 10.23 31.02 -24.40
C ASP A 262 9.94 29.59 -24.92
N TRP A 263 10.98 28.79 -25.23
CA TRP A 263 10.80 27.39 -25.64
C TRP A 263 10.43 26.47 -24.50
N SER A 264 10.99 26.75 -23.32
CA SER A 264 10.67 25.98 -22.13
C SER A 264 9.16 26.07 -21.86
N GLN A 265 8.52 27.23 -22.04
CA GLN A 265 7.08 27.44 -21.78
C GLN A 265 6.16 26.50 -22.59
N ASN A 266 6.60 25.98 -23.75
CA ASN A 266 5.83 25.06 -24.58
C ASN A 266 5.95 23.58 -24.19
N ILE A 267 6.79 23.24 -23.20
CA ILE A 267 6.99 21.85 -22.77
C ILE A 267 6.13 21.56 -21.54
N SER A 268 5.40 20.44 -21.59
CA SER A 268 4.55 20.00 -20.48
C SER A 268 5.36 19.71 -19.21
N ASN A 269 4.81 20.07 -18.05
CA ASN A 269 5.48 19.80 -16.77
C ASN A 269 5.66 18.29 -16.51
N MET A 270 4.79 17.46 -17.11
CA MET A 270 4.90 16.00 -17.10
C MET A 270 6.18 15.51 -17.80
N ALA A 271 6.56 16.12 -18.93
CA ALA A 271 7.77 15.76 -19.66
C ALA A 271 9.03 16.05 -18.84
N TYR A 272 9.08 17.20 -18.15
CA TYR A 272 10.16 17.49 -17.18
C TYR A 272 10.20 16.47 -16.05
N ALA A 273 9.05 16.14 -15.47
CA ALA A 273 8.98 15.17 -14.37
C ALA A 273 9.51 13.79 -14.78
N ASN A 274 9.15 13.30 -15.96
CA ASN A 274 9.63 12.02 -16.48
C ASN A 274 11.12 12.07 -16.84
N PHE A 275 11.61 13.14 -17.45
CA PHE A 275 13.04 13.31 -17.74
C PHE A 275 13.88 13.21 -16.45
N TYR A 276 13.50 13.95 -15.41
CA TYR A 276 14.20 13.92 -14.13
C TYR A 276 14.03 12.59 -13.38
N PHE A 277 12.91 11.89 -13.54
CA PHE A 277 12.76 10.54 -13.02
C PHE A 277 13.85 9.60 -13.57
N TYR A 278 14.09 9.59 -14.89
CA TYR A 278 15.10 8.72 -15.50
C TYR A 278 16.52 9.10 -15.06
N VAL A 279 16.81 10.39 -15.01
CA VAL A 279 18.09 10.93 -14.56
C VAL A 279 18.39 10.54 -13.11
N ILE A 280 17.43 10.71 -12.20
CA ILE A 280 17.66 10.54 -10.76
C ILE A 280 17.65 9.06 -10.35
N THR A 281 16.87 8.23 -11.04
CA THR A 281 16.72 6.79 -10.73
C THR A 281 17.95 5.98 -11.14
N GLN A 282 18.66 6.36 -12.21
CA GLN A 282 19.84 5.63 -12.66
C GLN A 282 21.13 6.25 -12.09
N GLU A 283 21.88 5.47 -11.31
CA GLU A 283 23.12 5.94 -10.65
C GLU A 283 24.22 6.36 -11.64
N ASN A 284 24.26 5.74 -12.83
CA ASN A 284 25.31 5.95 -13.83
C ASN A 284 25.44 7.43 -14.27
N TYR A 285 24.33 8.17 -14.35
CA TYR A 285 24.36 9.55 -14.81
C TYR A 285 24.87 10.54 -13.76
N TRP A 286 24.91 10.14 -12.48
CA TRP A 286 25.36 10.99 -11.39
C TRP A 286 26.87 11.17 -11.34
N VAL A 287 27.64 10.35 -12.05
CA VAL A 287 29.09 10.54 -12.20
C VAL A 287 29.39 11.91 -12.82
N ASN A 288 28.49 12.42 -13.66
CA ASN A 288 28.63 13.70 -14.35
C ASN A 288 27.93 14.87 -13.64
N ALA A 289 27.17 14.60 -12.56
CA ALA A 289 26.47 15.64 -11.82
C ALA A 289 27.45 16.41 -10.90
N PRO A 290 27.41 17.75 -10.85
CA PRO A 290 28.22 18.51 -9.92
C PRO A 290 27.94 18.11 -8.47
N GLN A 291 28.97 17.78 -7.69
CA GLN A 291 28.82 17.41 -6.26
C GLN A 291 28.42 18.59 -5.34
N ILE A 292 28.07 19.75 -5.92
CA ILE A 292 27.70 20.98 -5.20
C ILE A 292 26.23 20.92 -4.74
N TYR A 293 25.41 20.07 -5.34
CA TYR A 293 23.99 19.98 -5.02
C TYR A 293 23.75 19.28 -3.69
N ASN A 294 23.15 20.01 -2.75
CA ASN A 294 22.67 19.44 -1.49
C ASN A 294 21.44 18.55 -1.73
N SER A 295 21.39 17.37 -1.11
CA SER A 295 20.25 16.45 -1.17
C SER A 295 18.91 17.10 -0.80
N TYR A 296 18.90 18.06 0.12
CA TYR A 296 17.67 18.80 0.47
C TYR A 296 17.18 19.70 -0.67
N TYR A 297 18.10 20.36 -1.39
CA TYR A 297 17.74 21.19 -2.55
C TYR A 297 17.10 20.35 -3.66
N ILE A 298 17.60 19.13 -3.85
CA ILE A 298 17.05 18.17 -4.81
C ILE A 298 15.63 17.77 -4.39
N LEU A 299 15.42 17.42 -3.11
CA LEU A 299 14.08 17.09 -2.59
C LEU A 299 13.08 18.24 -2.80
N GLU A 300 13.44 19.45 -2.39
CA GLU A 300 12.57 20.64 -2.51
C GLU A 300 12.18 20.92 -3.95
N THR A 301 13.13 20.74 -4.88
CA THR A 301 12.87 21.01 -6.29
C THR A 301 12.06 19.88 -6.94
N CYS A 302 12.33 18.63 -6.55
CA CYS A 302 11.59 17.47 -7.04
C CYS A 302 10.18 17.33 -6.43
N ALA A 303 9.90 17.99 -5.30
CA ALA A 303 8.58 18.00 -4.66
C ALA A 303 7.44 18.33 -5.64
N TYR A 304 7.68 19.31 -6.51
CA TYR A 304 6.73 19.69 -7.56
C TYR A 304 6.45 18.56 -8.56
N PHE A 305 7.47 17.82 -8.96
CA PHE A 305 7.33 16.69 -9.88
C PHE A 305 6.57 15.53 -9.24
N PHE A 306 6.79 15.25 -7.96
CA PHE A 306 6.02 14.22 -7.25
C PHE A 306 4.53 14.54 -7.27
N LYS A 307 4.15 15.79 -7.01
CA LYS A 307 2.75 16.24 -7.08
C LYS A 307 2.12 16.01 -8.46
N ILE A 308 2.87 16.26 -9.54
CA ILE A 308 2.40 16.02 -10.92
C ILE A 308 2.25 14.52 -11.20
N LEU A 309 3.28 13.72 -10.92
CA LEU A 309 3.30 12.30 -11.25
C LEU A 309 2.30 11.48 -10.42
N LEU A 310 2.06 11.87 -9.16
CA LEU A 310 1.08 11.23 -8.28
C LEU A 310 -0.36 11.68 -8.56
N SER A 311 -0.58 12.65 -9.47
CA SER A 311 -1.92 13.12 -9.83
C SER A 311 -2.61 12.27 -10.89
N GLU A 312 -1.85 11.67 -11.83
CA GLU A 312 -2.39 10.89 -12.95
C GLU A 312 -2.13 9.39 -12.75
N ASP A 313 -3.15 8.54 -12.92
CA ASP A 313 -3.13 7.12 -12.54
C ASP A 313 -2.00 6.29 -13.18
N TYR A 314 -1.66 6.56 -14.45
CA TYR A 314 -0.61 5.84 -15.17
C TYR A 314 0.81 6.22 -14.72
N SER A 315 1.00 7.42 -14.15
CA SER A 315 2.31 7.91 -13.70
C SER A 315 2.58 7.70 -12.21
N ILE A 316 1.60 7.18 -11.45
CA ILE A 316 1.74 6.96 -10.00
C ILE A 316 2.94 6.07 -9.67
N SER A 317 3.10 4.94 -10.37
CA SER A 317 4.20 4.00 -10.13
C SER A 317 5.57 4.68 -10.30
N THR A 318 5.72 5.40 -11.42
CA THR A 318 6.90 6.21 -11.73
C THR A 318 7.16 7.26 -10.64
N GLY A 319 6.13 7.99 -10.22
CA GLY A 319 6.21 9.00 -9.17
C GLY A 319 6.65 8.43 -7.82
N LEU A 320 6.14 7.26 -7.43
CA LEU A 320 6.51 6.60 -6.17
C LEU A 320 7.96 6.11 -6.19
N ILE A 321 8.40 5.46 -7.28
CA ILE A 321 9.81 5.04 -7.45
C ILE A 321 10.73 6.28 -7.43
N PHE A 322 10.32 7.35 -8.10
CA PHE A 322 11.08 8.58 -8.13
C PHE A 322 11.27 9.16 -6.73
N MET A 323 10.17 9.27 -5.98
CA MET A 323 10.17 9.82 -4.63
C MET A 323 10.99 8.96 -3.67
N GLU A 324 10.86 7.63 -3.74
CA GLU A 324 11.65 6.67 -2.97
C GLU A 324 13.16 6.88 -3.17
N ASN A 325 13.61 7.00 -4.42
CA ASN A 325 15.03 7.18 -4.75
C ASN A 325 15.60 8.53 -4.29
N VAL A 326 14.78 9.59 -4.29
CA VAL A 326 15.19 10.90 -3.75
C VAL A 326 15.28 10.86 -2.23
N ILE A 327 14.29 10.24 -1.57
CA ILE A 327 14.25 10.11 -0.10
C ILE A 327 15.42 9.29 0.43
N LYS A 328 15.74 8.15 -0.20
CA LYS A 328 16.84 7.26 0.21
C LYS A 328 18.22 7.94 0.19
N ARG A 329 18.38 9.04 -0.54
CA ARG A 329 19.63 9.82 -0.60
C ARG A 329 19.80 10.77 0.59
N ILE A 330 18.76 10.96 1.40
CA ILE A 330 18.81 11.83 2.55
C ILE A 330 19.09 10.97 3.78
N SER A 331 20.03 11.43 4.62
CA SER A 331 20.32 10.77 5.88
C SER A 331 19.09 10.74 6.79
N LEU A 332 18.90 9.63 7.49
CA LEU A 332 17.86 9.51 8.51
C LEU A 332 18.04 10.60 9.59
N ARG A 333 16.93 11.15 10.08
CA ARG A 333 16.89 12.11 11.21
C ARG A 333 17.55 13.47 10.98
N SER A 334 17.80 13.88 9.73
CA SER A 334 18.61 15.07 9.46
C SER A 334 17.81 16.35 9.20
N LEU A 335 16.50 16.28 8.97
CA LEU A 335 15.65 17.47 8.76
C LEU A 335 15.13 18.03 10.09
N ASP A 336 15.43 19.31 10.33
CA ASP A 336 15.02 20.04 11.52
C ASP A 336 13.60 20.62 11.45
N SER A 337 13.07 20.98 12.62
CA SER A 337 11.71 21.52 12.79
C SER A 337 11.49 22.86 12.08
N GLU A 338 12.55 23.67 11.92
CA GLU A 338 12.50 24.96 11.21
C GLU A 338 12.07 24.81 9.74
N VAL A 339 12.42 23.68 9.12
CA VAL A 339 12.13 23.41 7.71
C VAL A 339 10.64 23.20 7.47
N LEU A 340 9.88 22.77 8.49
CA LEU A 340 8.42 22.64 8.42
C LEU A 340 7.68 23.97 8.28
N SER A 341 8.36 25.10 8.46
CA SER A 341 7.82 26.42 8.11
C SER A 341 7.56 26.56 6.59
N LEU A 342 8.23 25.74 5.78
CA LEU A 342 8.02 25.69 4.34
C LEU A 342 6.85 24.74 4.02
N GLU A 343 5.79 25.30 3.42
CA GLU A 343 4.58 24.56 3.03
C GLU A 343 4.87 23.34 2.13
N ILE A 344 5.98 23.36 1.38
CA ILE A 344 6.40 22.30 0.45
C ILE A 344 6.42 20.93 1.15
N TYR A 345 6.99 20.85 2.35
CA TYR A 345 7.16 19.58 3.06
C TYR A 345 5.84 19.01 3.58
N ILE A 346 4.91 19.89 3.97
CA ILE A 346 3.58 19.53 4.49
C ILE A 346 2.64 19.16 3.33
N GLU A 347 2.65 19.93 2.24
CA GLU A 347 1.82 19.67 1.06
C GLU A 347 2.10 18.30 0.42
N LEU A 348 3.33 17.80 0.52
CA LEU A 348 3.72 16.51 -0.05
C LEU A 348 3.00 15.31 0.57
N PHE A 349 2.49 15.41 1.80
CA PHE A 349 1.74 14.31 2.41
C PHE A 349 0.41 14.04 1.70
N GLN A 350 -0.28 15.09 1.22
CA GLN A 350 -1.59 14.96 0.58
C GLN A 350 -1.61 14.06 -0.67
N PRO A 351 -0.73 14.24 -1.68
CA PRO A 351 -0.71 13.35 -2.84
C PRO A 351 -0.34 11.91 -2.48
N ILE A 352 0.54 11.68 -1.50
CA ILE A 352 0.91 10.32 -1.07
C ILE A 352 -0.29 9.65 -0.38
N ILE A 353 -0.97 10.35 0.53
CA ILE A 353 -2.17 9.87 1.23
C ILE A 353 -3.27 9.53 0.23
N LYS A 354 -3.48 10.38 -0.78
CA LYS A 354 -4.46 10.13 -1.85
C LYS A 354 -4.18 8.81 -2.55
N VAL A 355 -2.91 8.53 -2.88
CA VAL A 355 -2.52 7.26 -3.52
C VAL A 355 -2.68 6.08 -2.56
N MET A 356 -2.30 6.22 -1.29
CA MET A 356 -2.44 5.16 -0.28
C MET A 356 -3.89 4.70 -0.09
N ILE A 357 -4.85 5.63 -0.11
CA ILE A 357 -6.27 5.33 0.18
C ILE A 357 -7.06 5.00 -1.09
N TYR A 358 -6.88 5.77 -2.16
CA TYR A 358 -7.79 5.75 -3.32
C TYR A 358 -7.23 5.11 -4.59
N SER A 359 -5.94 4.72 -4.63
CA SER A 359 -5.41 4.05 -5.82
C SER A 359 -6.05 2.68 -6.02
N ASN A 360 -6.40 2.35 -7.26
CA ASN A 360 -7.00 1.06 -7.63
C ASN A 360 -6.01 -0.11 -7.51
N ASN A 361 -4.70 0.14 -7.65
CA ASN A 361 -3.68 -0.91 -7.65
C ASN A 361 -3.11 -1.14 -6.23
N ASP A 362 -3.18 -2.38 -5.75
CA ASP A 362 -2.70 -2.78 -4.43
C ASP A 362 -1.18 -2.61 -4.25
N GLU A 363 -0.39 -2.90 -5.28
CA GLU A 363 1.06 -2.75 -5.23
C GLU A 363 1.46 -1.27 -5.08
N GLN A 364 0.75 -0.38 -5.78
CA GLN A 364 0.97 1.06 -5.68
C GLN A 364 0.59 1.58 -4.29
N ARG A 365 -0.52 1.11 -3.71
CA ARG A 365 -0.92 1.47 -2.35
C ARG A 365 0.13 1.03 -1.33
N LYS A 366 0.59 -0.23 -1.39
CA LYS A 366 1.64 -0.77 -0.50
C LYS A 366 2.94 0.01 -0.63
N LYS A 367 3.36 0.30 -1.87
CA LYS A 367 4.57 1.10 -2.12
C LYS A 367 4.44 2.53 -1.60
N ALA A 368 3.27 3.15 -1.74
CA ALA A 368 3.00 4.47 -1.18
C ALA A 368 3.07 4.49 0.34
N VAL A 369 2.61 3.43 1.03
CA VAL A 369 2.76 3.29 2.49
C VAL A 369 4.24 3.24 2.89
N CYS A 370 5.07 2.48 2.18
CA CYS A 370 6.51 2.43 2.44
C CYS A 370 7.17 3.81 2.22
N VAL A 371 6.90 4.47 1.09
CA VAL A 371 7.44 5.80 0.79
C VAL A 371 6.99 6.84 1.82
N PHE A 372 5.74 6.76 2.28
CA PHE A 372 5.23 7.63 3.33
C PHE A 372 5.99 7.44 4.66
N GLN A 373 6.27 6.18 5.03
CA GLN A 373 7.07 5.89 6.21
C GLN A 373 8.51 6.41 6.07
N ASP A 374 9.17 6.09 4.95
CA ASP A 374 10.54 6.54 4.66
C ASP A 374 10.62 8.08 4.66
N TYR A 375 9.58 8.76 4.16
CA TYR A 375 9.52 10.22 4.16
C TYR A 375 9.44 10.80 5.58
N ILE A 376 8.58 10.25 6.44
CA ILE A 376 8.54 10.62 7.86
C ILE A 376 9.89 10.31 8.50
N GLU A 377 10.59 9.27 8.03
CA GLU A 377 11.81 8.82 8.65
C GLU A 377 12.99 9.81 8.56
N ILE A 378 13.00 10.65 7.53
CA ILE A 378 14.00 11.70 7.32
C ILE A 378 13.96 12.76 8.43
N PHE A 379 12.77 13.04 8.99
CA PHE A 379 12.60 14.12 9.96
C PHE A 379 13.18 13.77 11.34
N ASN A 380 13.77 14.79 11.99
CA ASN A 380 14.20 14.69 13.38
C ASN A 380 12.99 14.46 14.33
N MET A 381 13.25 14.14 15.59
CA MET A 381 12.17 13.81 16.54
C MET A 381 11.21 14.98 16.80
N GLU A 382 11.69 16.22 16.78
CA GLU A 382 10.85 17.42 16.96
C GLU A 382 9.88 17.63 15.80
N ALA A 383 10.41 17.58 14.58
CA ALA A 383 9.65 17.68 13.35
C ALA A 383 8.62 16.54 13.23
N ARG A 384 9.00 15.30 13.56
CA ARG A 384 8.04 14.18 13.56
C ARG A 384 6.87 14.40 14.51
N TYR A 385 7.08 14.97 15.69
CA TYR A 385 5.99 15.26 16.61
C TYR A 385 4.98 16.27 16.01
N ILE A 386 5.50 17.32 15.36
CA ILE A 386 4.67 18.33 14.68
C ILE A 386 3.91 17.70 13.51
N ILE A 387 4.59 16.89 12.68
CA ILE A 387 3.98 16.19 11.55
C ILE A 387 2.87 15.25 12.01
N ILE A 388 3.12 14.41 13.02
CA ILE A 388 2.10 13.49 13.55
C ILE A 388 0.90 14.27 14.09
N SER A 389 1.15 15.39 14.78
CA SER A 389 0.09 16.26 15.29
C SER A 389 -0.75 16.86 14.16
N TYR A 390 -0.12 17.31 13.07
CA TYR A 390 -0.78 17.82 11.88
C TYR A 390 -1.57 16.73 11.13
N LEU A 391 -0.97 15.56 10.93
CA LEU A 391 -1.61 14.46 10.22
C LEU A 391 -2.89 13.97 10.93
N TYR A 392 -2.89 13.96 12.27
CA TYR A 392 -4.07 13.60 13.06
C TYR A 392 -5.20 14.64 12.95
N GLU A 393 -4.90 15.88 12.56
CA GLU A 393 -5.92 16.93 12.33
C GLU A 393 -6.48 16.91 10.91
N VAL A 394 -5.71 16.43 9.93
CA VAL A 394 -6.09 16.49 8.51
C VAL A 394 -6.67 15.17 7.99
N VAL A 395 -6.27 14.04 8.57
CA VAL A 395 -6.69 12.72 8.09
C VAL A 395 -7.96 12.25 8.82
N GLU A 396 -8.98 11.85 8.06
CA GLU A 396 -10.22 11.27 8.60
C GLU A 396 -10.25 9.73 8.53
N HIS A 397 -9.37 9.11 7.75
CA HIS A 397 -9.41 7.67 7.49
C HIS A 397 -8.84 6.85 8.66
N SER A 398 -9.68 6.03 9.32
CA SER A 398 -9.36 5.26 10.53
C SER A 398 -8.14 4.35 10.37
N GLY A 399 -7.99 3.67 9.23
CA GLY A 399 -6.82 2.82 8.96
C GLY A 399 -5.51 3.59 8.81
N LEU A 400 -5.55 4.84 8.33
CA LEU A 400 -4.35 5.68 8.22
C LEU A 400 -3.99 6.28 9.59
N LEU A 401 -4.99 6.67 10.38
CA LEU A 401 -4.80 7.07 11.78
C LEU A 401 -4.19 5.94 12.61
N SER A 402 -4.66 4.70 12.45
CA SER A 402 -4.05 3.50 13.04
C SER A 402 -2.57 3.38 12.67
N PHE A 403 -2.23 3.53 11.38
CA PHE A 403 -0.84 3.49 10.92
C PHE A 403 0.02 4.61 11.55
N ILE A 404 -0.50 5.83 11.63
CA ILE A 404 0.17 6.98 12.27
C ILE A 404 0.40 6.72 13.77
N ILE A 405 -0.56 6.10 14.47
CA ILE A 405 -0.42 5.68 15.87
C ILE A 405 0.71 4.64 16.01
N GLY A 406 0.86 3.74 15.03
CA GLY A 406 2.01 2.83 14.95
C GLY A 406 3.35 3.56 14.87
N ILE A 407 3.46 4.58 14.01
CA ILE A 407 4.67 5.42 13.92
C ILE A 407 4.92 6.19 15.22
N PHE A 408 3.87 6.69 15.87
CA PHE A 408 3.95 7.33 17.18
C PHE A 408 4.50 6.36 18.25
N LYS A 409 4.00 5.12 18.30
CA LYS A 409 4.52 4.06 19.18
C LYS A 409 6.02 3.81 18.94
N SER A 410 6.43 3.66 17.68
CA SER A 410 7.85 3.46 17.31
C SER A 410 8.71 4.64 17.73
N SER A 411 8.22 5.87 17.58
CA SER A 411 8.92 7.10 18.00
C SER A 411 9.10 7.16 19.52
N ILE A 412 8.11 6.71 20.30
CA ILE A 412 8.23 6.59 21.76
C ILE A 412 9.30 5.56 22.14
N ILE A 413 9.30 4.39 21.48
CA ILE A 413 10.28 3.32 21.73
C ILE A 413 11.71 3.86 21.54
N GLU A 414 11.95 4.59 20.45
CA GLU A 414 13.26 5.14 20.13
C GLU A 414 13.68 6.26 21.10
N CYS A 415 12.77 7.14 21.52
CA CYS A 415 13.04 8.15 22.55
C CYS A 415 13.43 7.54 23.90
N LEU A 416 12.79 6.43 24.29
CA LEU A 416 13.12 5.71 25.53
C LEU A 416 14.46 4.96 25.45
N ASN A 417 14.86 4.50 24.26
CA ASN A 417 16.12 3.79 24.05
C ASN A 417 17.32 4.73 23.83
N SER A 418 17.08 6.00 23.51
CA SER A 418 18.13 6.98 23.21
C SER A 418 18.86 7.45 24.47
N THR A 419 20.18 7.59 24.39
CA THR A 419 21.03 8.18 25.44
C THR A 419 21.81 9.37 24.85
N PRO A 420 21.51 10.63 25.23
CA PRO A 420 20.56 11.10 26.23
C PRO A 420 19.08 10.96 25.79
N GLN A 421 18.17 10.85 26.78
CA GLN A 421 16.73 10.71 26.53
C GLN A 421 16.19 11.95 25.81
N ASN A 422 15.55 11.74 24.66
CA ASN A 422 14.90 12.82 23.92
C ASN A 422 13.50 13.08 24.54
N PRO A 423 13.24 14.29 25.07
CA PRO A 423 12.00 14.55 25.80
C PRO A 423 10.78 14.78 24.91
N GLN A 424 10.95 14.87 23.58
CA GLN A 424 9.90 15.41 22.72
C GLN A 424 8.59 14.61 22.73
N PHE A 425 8.69 13.28 22.78
CA PHE A 425 7.55 12.36 22.82
C PHE A 425 7.21 11.92 24.26
N LEU A 426 7.71 12.61 25.28
CA LEU A 426 7.54 12.25 26.68
C LEU A 426 6.79 13.36 27.46
N ARG A 427 6.18 12.99 28.59
CA ARG A 427 5.51 13.89 29.54
C ARG A 427 4.38 14.72 28.90
N LYS A 428 4.51 16.05 28.88
CA LYS A 428 3.42 16.99 28.51
C LYS A 428 3.06 16.91 27.03
N ASN A 429 4.04 16.71 26.15
CA ASN A 429 3.79 16.59 24.71
C ASN A 429 3.04 15.29 24.40
N MET A 430 3.42 14.21 25.08
CA MET A 430 2.70 12.94 25.00
C MET A 430 1.26 13.08 25.49
N GLU A 431 1.02 13.85 26.56
CA GLU A 431 -0.33 14.12 27.07
C GLU A 431 -1.22 14.80 26.04
N LEU A 432 -0.69 15.81 25.34
CA LEU A 432 -1.44 16.54 24.32
C LEU A 432 -1.81 15.63 23.15
N LEU A 433 -0.88 14.79 22.68
CA LEU A 433 -1.17 13.89 21.58
C LEU A 433 -2.10 12.75 22.00
N LEU A 434 -1.92 12.17 23.18
CA LEU A 434 -2.84 11.15 23.71
C LEU A 434 -4.25 11.69 23.94
N LYS A 435 -4.41 12.96 24.32
CA LYS A 435 -5.74 13.61 24.37
C LYS A 435 -6.42 13.66 23.01
N LYS A 436 -5.66 13.89 21.94
CA LYS A 436 -6.18 13.86 20.57
C LYS A 436 -6.50 12.43 20.11
N ILE A 437 -5.57 11.49 20.36
CA ILE A 437 -5.69 10.08 19.96
C ILE A 437 -6.80 9.34 20.71
N CYS A 438 -6.92 9.56 22.01
CA CYS A 438 -7.91 8.92 22.87
C CYS A 438 -9.19 9.76 22.93
N ASN A 439 -9.73 10.14 21.77
CA ASN A 439 -10.99 10.84 21.65
C ASN A 439 -11.95 10.06 20.76
N LEU A 440 -13.19 9.88 21.22
CA LEU A 440 -14.24 9.25 20.42
C LEU A 440 -15.09 10.36 19.78
N PRO A 441 -15.23 10.44 18.45
CA PRO A 441 -15.83 11.58 17.75
C PRO A 441 -17.26 11.89 18.22
N HIS A 442 -18.02 10.87 18.63
CA HIS A 442 -19.36 10.99 19.20
C HIS A 442 -19.49 10.31 20.57
N GLY A 443 -18.37 10.12 21.29
CA GLY A 443 -18.39 9.41 22.58
C GLY A 443 -18.95 7.99 22.43
N SER A 444 -19.91 7.63 23.27
CA SER A 444 -20.53 6.29 23.30
C SER A 444 -21.44 5.97 22.11
N SER A 445 -21.80 6.95 21.27
CA SER A 445 -22.59 6.73 20.05
C SER A 445 -21.78 6.65 18.75
N SER A 446 -20.45 6.69 18.85
CA SER A 446 -19.55 6.56 17.69
C SER A 446 -19.74 5.23 16.98
N ASP A 447 -19.56 5.18 15.65
CA ASP A 447 -19.65 3.93 14.88
C ASP A 447 -18.39 3.08 15.09
N ILE A 448 -18.41 2.28 16.16
CA ILE A 448 -17.27 1.45 16.61
C ILE A 448 -16.78 0.50 15.52
N VAL A 449 -17.61 0.13 14.54
CA VAL A 449 -17.22 -0.80 13.48
C VAL A 449 -16.29 -0.09 12.49
N GLU A 450 -16.61 1.14 12.09
CA GLU A 450 -15.83 1.94 11.13
C GLU A 450 -14.46 2.36 11.69
N ILE A 451 -14.43 2.71 12.98
CA ILE A 451 -13.19 3.11 13.68
C ILE A 451 -12.53 1.95 14.44
N SER A 452 -12.89 0.70 14.14
CA SER A 452 -12.42 -0.47 14.89
C SER A 452 -10.89 -0.64 14.84
N ASP A 453 -10.29 -0.45 13.66
CA ASP A 453 -8.83 -0.55 13.47
C ASP A 453 -8.08 0.50 14.31
N GLU A 454 -8.60 1.72 14.35
CA GLU A 454 -8.06 2.80 15.18
C GLU A 454 -8.16 2.45 16.66
N ILE A 455 -9.36 2.08 17.16
CA ILE A 455 -9.59 1.73 18.57
C ILE A 455 -8.66 0.59 19.01
N ILE A 456 -8.53 -0.47 18.21
CA ILE A 456 -7.67 -1.60 18.53
C ILE A 456 -6.21 -1.13 18.68
N THR A 457 -5.78 -0.26 17.78
CA THR A 457 -4.41 0.27 17.79
C THR A 457 -4.16 1.18 18.98
N VAL A 458 -5.12 2.05 19.33
CA VAL A 458 -5.06 2.90 20.53
C VAL A 458 -5.00 2.04 21.80
N LEU A 459 -5.85 1.02 21.92
CA LEU A 459 -5.82 0.12 23.09
C LEU A 459 -4.49 -0.63 23.20
N ASN A 460 -3.93 -1.07 22.08
CA ASN A 460 -2.61 -1.71 22.05
C ASN A 460 -1.48 -0.75 22.45
N LEU A 461 -1.55 0.51 22.01
CA LEU A 461 -0.62 1.55 22.45
C LEU A 461 -0.72 1.79 23.96
N LEU A 462 -1.94 1.98 24.49
CA LEU A 462 -2.14 2.19 25.94
C LEU A 462 -1.62 0.99 26.74
N ARG A 463 -1.93 -0.23 26.29
CA ARG A 463 -1.42 -1.46 26.90
C ARG A 463 0.11 -1.49 26.91
N PHE A 464 0.76 -1.15 25.80
CA PHE A 464 2.21 -1.05 25.70
C PHE A 464 2.79 -0.04 26.70
N LEU A 465 2.20 1.16 26.80
CA LEU A 465 2.68 2.21 27.70
C LEU A 465 2.60 1.79 29.17
N PHE A 466 1.45 1.27 29.62
CA PHE A 466 1.27 0.84 31.02
C PHE A 466 2.13 -0.37 31.39
N ILE A 467 2.44 -1.27 30.45
CA ILE A 467 3.32 -2.42 30.71
C ILE A 467 4.79 -2.00 30.77
N ARG A 468 5.21 -1.12 29.85
CA ARG A 468 6.61 -0.72 29.70
C ARG A 468 7.05 0.29 30.75
N ASP A 469 6.21 1.30 31.03
CA ASP A 469 6.59 2.41 31.90
C ASP A 469 6.22 2.11 33.36
N LYS A 470 7.19 1.59 34.13
CA LYS A 470 7.00 1.35 35.57
C LYS A 470 7.37 2.55 36.45
N ASN A 471 8.29 3.39 35.97
CA ASN A 471 8.86 4.50 36.73
C ASN A 471 8.24 5.86 36.38
N ASN A 472 7.19 5.87 35.55
CA ASN A 472 6.51 7.05 35.04
C ASN A 472 7.43 7.98 34.22
N GLU A 473 8.35 7.40 33.44
CA GLU A 473 9.26 8.12 32.55
C GLU A 473 8.50 8.79 31.39
N THR A 474 7.43 8.15 30.92
CA THR A 474 6.56 8.66 29.85
C THR A 474 5.54 9.68 30.35
N GLY A 475 5.19 9.64 31.65
CA GLY A 475 4.17 10.50 32.25
C GLY A 475 2.74 9.94 32.15
N ILE A 476 2.56 8.72 31.64
CA ILE A 476 1.25 8.10 31.42
C ILE A 476 0.43 7.93 32.70
N TRP A 477 1.07 7.66 33.84
CA TRP A 477 0.37 7.42 35.11
C TRP A 477 -0.40 8.64 35.60
N ASN A 478 0.08 9.84 35.25
CA ASN A 478 -0.61 11.09 35.59
C ASN A 478 -1.91 11.28 34.79
N MET A 479 -2.08 10.56 33.68
CA MET A 479 -3.21 10.70 32.75
C MET A 479 -4.29 9.64 32.97
N THR A 480 -4.12 8.75 33.94
CA THR A 480 -4.98 7.59 34.17
C THR A 480 -6.45 7.96 34.34
N ASP A 481 -6.74 8.99 35.14
CA ASP A 481 -8.12 9.43 35.41
C ASP A 481 -8.79 10.00 34.17
N MET A 482 -8.04 10.80 33.39
CA MET A 482 -8.53 11.36 32.14
C MET A 482 -8.82 10.26 31.11
N LEU A 483 -7.92 9.30 30.92
CA LEU A 483 -8.10 8.19 29.97
C LEU A 483 -9.29 7.32 30.37
N LYS A 484 -9.47 7.06 31.67
CA LYS A 484 -10.58 6.28 32.18
C LYS A 484 -11.92 6.97 31.91
N ASN A 485 -12.03 8.25 32.25
CA ASN A 485 -13.30 8.98 32.17
C ASN A 485 -13.66 9.41 30.75
N ASN A 486 -12.68 9.86 29.95
CA ASN A 486 -12.96 10.45 28.64
C ASN A 486 -12.95 9.42 27.50
N TYR A 487 -12.25 8.29 27.65
CA TYR A 487 -12.08 7.32 26.57
C TYR A 487 -12.58 5.92 26.95
N LEU A 488 -12.06 5.30 28.01
CA LEU A 488 -12.33 3.89 28.32
C LEU A 488 -13.78 3.63 28.78
N ASN A 489 -14.35 4.49 29.62
CA ASN A 489 -15.73 4.34 30.07
C ASN A 489 -16.72 4.56 28.91
N PRO A 490 -16.65 5.66 28.12
CA PRO A 490 -17.52 5.84 26.95
C PRO A 490 -17.34 4.74 25.90
N LEU A 491 -16.12 4.24 25.69
CA LEU A 491 -15.87 3.13 24.78
C LEU A 491 -16.57 1.85 25.25
N ARG A 492 -16.51 1.55 26.56
CA ARG A 492 -17.18 0.38 27.15
C ARG A 492 -18.69 0.48 26.99
N GLU A 493 -19.26 1.66 27.23
CA GLU A 493 -20.68 1.93 27.01
C GLU A 493 -21.06 1.76 25.54
N GLY A 494 -20.29 2.34 24.62
CA GLY A 494 -20.52 2.20 23.19
C GLY A 494 -20.47 0.74 22.73
N ILE A 495 -19.48 -0.05 23.18
CA ILE A 495 -19.41 -1.48 22.86
C ILE A 495 -20.64 -2.23 23.39
N ALA A 496 -21.11 -1.90 24.60
CA ALA A 496 -22.30 -2.50 25.17
C ALA A 496 -23.56 -2.16 24.36
N LEU A 497 -23.70 -0.90 23.93
CA LEU A 497 -24.79 -0.42 23.07
C LEU A 497 -24.77 -1.10 21.70
N CYS A 498 -23.62 -1.11 21.01
CA CYS A 498 -23.45 -1.80 19.73
C CYS A 498 -23.79 -3.29 19.86
N ARG A 499 -23.31 -3.96 20.91
CA ARG A 499 -23.60 -5.38 21.15
C ARG A 499 -25.08 -5.63 21.40
N ALA A 500 -25.76 -4.75 22.16
CA ALA A 500 -27.19 -4.84 22.39
C ALA A 500 -27.97 -4.68 21.07
N HIS A 501 -27.63 -3.67 20.26
CA HIS A 501 -28.24 -3.43 18.96
C HIS A 501 -28.10 -4.63 18.02
N TRP A 502 -26.89 -5.16 17.86
CA TRP A 502 -26.65 -6.33 17.00
C TRP A 502 -27.31 -7.62 17.51
N ARG A 503 -27.45 -7.79 18.84
CA ARG A 503 -28.21 -8.92 19.40
C ARG A 503 -29.69 -8.83 19.06
N VAL A 504 -30.29 -7.65 19.15
CA VAL A 504 -31.69 -7.43 18.75
C VAL A 504 -31.84 -7.68 17.25
N LYS A 505 -30.97 -7.08 16.42
CA LYS A 505 -31.00 -7.27 14.97
C LYS A 505 -30.87 -8.74 14.57
N LYS A 506 -30.01 -9.51 15.25
CA LYS A 506 -29.87 -10.95 15.05
C LYS A 506 -31.18 -11.69 15.37
N LYS A 507 -31.83 -11.38 16.50
CA LYS A 507 -33.12 -11.97 16.86
C LYS A 507 -34.21 -11.62 15.85
N ASP A 508 -34.26 -10.38 15.38
CA ASP A 508 -35.21 -9.94 14.36
C ASP A 508 -35.02 -10.70 13.04
N LEU A 509 -33.77 -10.89 12.61
CA LEU A 509 -33.44 -11.69 11.41
C LEU A 509 -33.80 -13.17 11.58
N GLU A 510 -33.56 -13.75 12.77
CA GLU A 510 -33.97 -15.12 13.08
C GLU A 510 -35.50 -15.27 13.10
N GLN A 511 -36.21 -14.24 13.57
CA GLN A 511 -37.67 -14.20 13.59
C GLN A 511 -38.23 -14.04 12.18
N GLN A 512 -37.70 -13.11 11.38
CA GLN A 512 -38.04 -12.96 9.96
C GLN A 512 -37.80 -14.26 9.18
N LYS A 513 -36.70 -14.97 9.44
CA LYS A 513 -36.42 -16.28 8.83
C LYS A 513 -37.48 -17.33 9.22
N LYS A 514 -37.93 -17.34 10.48
CA LYS A 514 -39.00 -18.24 10.94
C LYS A 514 -40.36 -17.88 10.34
N ASP A 515 -40.64 -16.60 10.15
CA ASP A 515 -41.90 -16.13 9.57
C ASP A 515 -41.93 -16.38 8.04
N LEU A 516 -40.81 -16.17 7.34
CA LEU A 516 -40.63 -16.56 5.93
C LEU A 516 -40.72 -18.07 5.72
N ALA A 517 -40.24 -18.89 6.67
CA ALA A 517 -40.38 -20.35 6.60
C ALA A 517 -41.83 -20.83 6.78
N LYS A 518 -42.73 -19.98 7.28
CA LYS A 518 -44.17 -20.25 7.39
C LYS A 518 -44.97 -19.70 6.20
N GLU A 519 -44.38 -18.83 5.39
CA GLU A 519 -45.06 -18.14 4.29
C GLU A 519 -44.96 -18.98 2.99
N GLN A 520 -46.11 -19.36 2.41
CA GLN A 520 -46.18 -20.20 1.20
C GLN A 520 -46.17 -19.41 -0.12
N ASP A 521 -46.12 -18.07 -0.04
CA ASP A 521 -46.32 -17.18 -1.17
C ASP A 521 -44.96 -16.72 -1.77
N TYR A 522 -44.53 -17.38 -2.85
CA TYR A 522 -43.23 -17.19 -3.49
C TYR A 522 -42.95 -15.74 -3.94
N SER A 523 -44.00 -14.97 -4.25
CA SER A 523 -43.92 -13.55 -4.66
C SER A 523 -43.42 -12.63 -3.54
N LYS A 524 -43.90 -12.84 -2.31
CA LYS A 524 -43.48 -12.08 -1.12
C LYS A 524 -42.08 -12.47 -0.65
N LEU A 525 -41.75 -13.75 -0.74
CA LEU A 525 -40.42 -14.29 -0.44
C LEU A 525 -39.32 -13.64 -1.29
N MET A 526 -39.57 -13.45 -2.60
CA MET A 526 -38.61 -12.83 -3.52
C MET A 526 -38.39 -11.34 -3.23
N LYS A 527 -39.46 -10.61 -2.87
CA LYS A 527 -39.40 -9.20 -2.48
C LYS A 527 -38.66 -9.00 -1.16
N ALA A 528 -38.91 -9.86 -0.17
CA ALA A 528 -38.25 -9.83 1.14
C ALA A 528 -36.75 -10.19 1.04
N TYR A 529 -36.37 -11.12 0.15
CA TYR A 529 -34.95 -11.44 -0.13
C TYR A 529 -34.21 -10.27 -0.78
N MET A 530 -34.86 -9.50 -1.65
CA MET A 530 -34.28 -8.31 -2.29
C MET A 530 -34.18 -7.10 -1.34
N GLU A 531 -35.04 -7.01 -0.31
CA GLU A 531 -35.04 -5.91 0.66
C GLU A 531 -34.05 -6.09 1.84
N VAL A 532 -33.32 -7.22 1.93
CA VAL A 532 -32.19 -7.37 2.88
C VAL A 532 -31.01 -6.51 2.40
N THR A 533 -31.18 -5.21 2.49
CA THR A 533 -30.12 -4.23 2.30
C THR A 533 -29.28 -4.26 3.57
N LEU A 534 -28.04 -4.72 3.47
CA LEU A 534 -27.03 -4.53 4.50
C LEU A 534 -26.73 -3.03 4.60
N THR A 535 -27.43 -2.31 5.48
CA THR A 535 -27.03 -0.96 5.87
C THR A 535 -25.79 -1.07 6.76
N VAL A 536 -24.63 -0.92 6.14
CA VAL A 536 -23.37 -0.62 6.85
C VAL A 536 -23.27 0.90 6.91
N GLY A 537 -23.17 1.44 8.13
CA GLY A 537 -23.06 2.88 8.38
C GLY A 537 -24.27 3.47 9.10
N PHE A 538 -24.04 4.00 10.29
CA PHE A 538 -24.99 4.83 11.03
C PHE A 538 -25.36 6.10 10.21
N ARG A 539 -26.42 6.03 9.39
CA ARG A 539 -27.20 7.21 8.99
C ARG A 539 -28.69 6.94 9.18
N CYS A 540 -29.15 7.00 10.42
CA CYS A 540 -30.57 7.26 10.68
C CYS A 540 -30.80 8.77 10.67
N LEU A 541 -31.16 9.30 9.51
CA LEU A 541 -31.95 10.52 9.42
C LEU A 541 -33.30 10.25 10.08
N TRP A 542 -33.52 10.89 11.21
CA TRP A 542 -34.83 10.98 11.85
C TRP A 542 -35.76 11.81 10.96
N THR A 543 -36.57 11.18 10.12
CA THR A 543 -37.84 11.78 9.68
C THR A 543 -38.85 10.69 9.32
N SER A 544 -40.02 10.82 9.94
CA SER A 544 -41.32 10.25 9.51
C SER A 544 -41.59 8.78 9.80
N ARG A 545 -41.99 8.51 11.05
CA ARG A 545 -43.12 7.61 11.32
C ARG A 545 -43.93 8.05 12.56
N ALA A 546 -44.22 9.34 12.62
CA ALA A 546 -45.36 9.87 13.36
C ALA A 546 -46.56 9.87 12.40
N LEU A 547 -47.23 8.71 12.27
CA LEU A 547 -48.54 8.52 11.65
C LEU A 547 -48.79 7.01 11.65
N LEU A 548 -49.23 6.50 12.80
CA LEU A 548 -50.05 5.29 13.00
C LEU A 548 -50.25 5.14 14.53
N THR A 549 -50.70 6.22 15.16
CA THR A 549 -51.55 6.12 16.35
C THR A 549 -52.98 6.11 15.82
N ASP A 550 -53.59 4.94 15.80
CA ASP A 550 -54.94 4.75 16.35
C ASP A 550 -55.34 3.28 16.25
N GLN A 551 -56.02 2.83 17.30
CA GLN A 551 -56.58 1.49 17.51
C GLN A 551 -55.59 0.44 18.03
N PHE A 552 -55.36 0.45 19.35
CA PHE A 552 -56.04 -0.47 20.26
C PHE A 552 -55.79 0.00 21.70
N GLU A 553 -56.84 0.54 22.32
CA GLU A 553 -56.89 0.81 23.75
C GLU A 553 -57.08 -0.48 24.56
N SER A 554 -56.58 -0.40 25.80
CA SER A 554 -56.93 -1.21 26.98
C SER A 554 -56.39 -2.63 27.05
N ASP A 555 -55.24 -2.77 27.73
CA ASP A 555 -55.27 -3.57 28.96
C ASP A 555 -54.25 -3.03 29.98
N ASN A 556 -54.80 -2.35 30.99
CA ASN A 556 -54.07 -1.81 32.13
C ASN A 556 -53.74 -2.95 33.09
N ARG A 557 -52.50 -3.42 33.10
CA ARG A 557 -51.91 -4.04 34.29
C ARG A 557 -50.55 -3.40 34.60
N LYS A 558 -50.56 -2.60 35.66
CA LYS A 558 -49.40 -2.00 36.32
C LYS A 558 -48.35 -3.08 36.59
N ALA A 559 -47.13 -2.88 36.10
CA ALA A 559 -45.94 -3.55 36.59
C ALA A 559 -45.07 -2.50 37.30
N GLU A 560 -45.09 -2.54 38.63
CA GLU A 560 -44.13 -1.85 39.50
C GLU A 560 -42.74 -2.55 39.42
N PRO A 561 -41.64 -1.86 39.80
CA PRO A 561 -40.28 -2.29 39.49
C PRO A 561 -39.83 -3.47 40.37
N GLN A 562 -39.77 -4.67 39.80
CA GLN A 562 -39.13 -5.85 40.38
C GLN A 562 -37.70 -5.98 39.83
N GLN A 563 -36.73 -5.24 40.38
CA GLN A 563 -35.30 -5.42 40.04
C GLN A 563 -34.47 -6.02 41.18
N SER A 564 -35.01 -6.15 42.40
CA SER A 564 -34.26 -6.66 43.56
C SER A 564 -34.45 -8.15 43.87
N HIS A 565 -35.49 -8.80 43.32
CA HIS A 565 -35.76 -10.22 43.58
C HIS A 565 -35.13 -11.17 42.55
N GLU A 566 -35.00 -10.75 41.29
CA GLU A 566 -34.43 -11.59 40.22
C GLU A 566 -32.92 -11.85 40.40
N GLU A 567 -32.15 -10.88 40.92
CA GLU A 567 -30.70 -11.05 41.17
C GLU A 567 -30.39 -12.12 42.23
N ASN A 568 -31.23 -12.24 43.27
CA ASN A 568 -31.07 -13.26 44.32
C ASN A 568 -31.41 -14.67 43.82
N ASP A 569 -32.41 -14.80 42.95
CA ASP A 569 -32.84 -16.09 42.41
C ASP A 569 -31.84 -16.64 41.38
N GLU A 570 -31.23 -15.77 40.55
CA GLU A 570 -30.17 -16.15 39.61
C GLU A 570 -28.89 -16.62 40.33
N GLU A 571 -28.51 -15.95 41.41
CA GLU A 571 -27.32 -16.32 42.20
C GLU A 571 -27.54 -17.66 42.94
N TYR A 572 -28.75 -17.88 43.46
CA TYR A 572 -29.14 -19.14 44.07
C TYR A 572 -29.18 -20.30 43.05
N GLU A 573 -29.71 -20.08 41.85
CA GLU A 573 -29.71 -21.09 40.78
C GLU A 573 -28.27 -21.46 40.37
N LYS A 574 -27.39 -20.46 40.24
CA LYS A 574 -25.97 -20.66 39.92
C LYS A 574 -25.26 -21.48 41.01
N TYR A 575 -25.54 -21.20 42.28
CA TYR A 575 -25.01 -21.98 43.40
C TYR A 575 -25.44 -23.45 43.35
N ILE A 576 -26.72 -23.71 43.09
CA ILE A 576 -27.24 -25.08 42.94
C ILE A 576 -26.56 -25.81 41.77
N LYS A 577 -26.43 -25.15 40.61
CA LYS A 577 -25.77 -25.72 39.43
C LYS A 577 -24.33 -26.14 39.73
N ILE A 578 -23.55 -25.28 40.40
CA ILE A 578 -22.17 -25.58 40.81
C ILE A 578 -22.12 -26.77 41.78
N LYS A 579 -23.02 -26.81 42.76
CA LYS A 579 -23.08 -27.88 43.76
C LYS A 579 -23.40 -29.24 43.14
N ILE A 580 -24.34 -29.28 42.19
CA ILE A 580 -24.69 -30.50 41.45
C ILE A 580 -23.50 -30.96 40.60
N LEU A 581 -22.92 -30.07 39.78
CA LEU A 581 -21.80 -30.44 38.90
C LEU A 581 -20.57 -30.91 39.69
N GLY A 582 -20.29 -30.30 40.84
CA GLY A 582 -19.23 -30.75 41.75
C GLY A 582 -19.48 -32.15 42.32
N ALA A 583 -20.72 -32.47 42.70
CA ALA A 583 -21.10 -33.81 43.16
C ALA A 583 -21.02 -34.86 42.03
N SER A 584 -21.37 -34.47 40.80
CA SER A 584 -21.33 -35.32 39.61
C SER A 584 -19.93 -35.81 39.26
N LEU A 585 -18.86 -35.05 39.55
CA LEU A 585 -17.48 -35.43 39.20
C LEU A 585 -17.07 -36.79 39.78
N LYS A 586 -17.57 -37.15 40.98
CA LYS A 586 -17.28 -38.45 41.62
C LYS A 586 -17.72 -39.65 40.80
N PHE A 587 -18.73 -39.47 39.95
CA PHE A 587 -19.35 -40.53 39.16
C PHE A 587 -18.81 -40.61 37.73
N VAL A 588 -17.97 -39.64 37.31
CA VAL A 588 -17.40 -39.57 35.96
C VAL A 588 -16.49 -40.77 35.62
N PRO A 589 -15.67 -41.33 36.53
CA PRO A 589 -14.84 -42.49 36.20
C PRO A 589 -15.66 -43.73 35.81
N ASP A 590 -16.85 -43.89 36.38
CA ASP A 590 -17.73 -45.06 36.17
C ASP A 590 -18.73 -44.86 35.04
N MET A 591 -19.36 -43.68 34.96
CA MET A 591 -20.46 -43.39 34.02
C MET A 591 -20.09 -42.44 32.87
N GLY A 592 -18.84 -41.96 32.84
CA GLY A 592 -18.34 -41.03 31.82
C GLY A 592 -18.96 -39.63 31.90
N TRP A 593 -18.76 -38.85 30.84
CA TRP A 593 -19.25 -37.47 30.73
C TRP A 593 -20.65 -37.44 30.11
N SER A 594 -21.66 -37.83 30.89
CA SER A 594 -23.03 -38.03 30.41
C SER A 594 -24.08 -37.29 31.25
N LYS A 595 -25.32 -37.21 30.74
CA LYS A 595 -26.45 -36.68 31.52
C LYS A 595 -26.80 -37.56 32.72
N GLN A 596 -26.55 -38.88 32.63
CA GLN A 596 -26.78 -39.82 33.71
C GLN A 596 -25.86 -39.52 34.90
N THR A 597 -24.62 -39.12 34.64
CA THR A 597 -23.65 -38.67 35.65
C THR A 597 -24.14 -37.42 36.40
N ILE A 598 -24.82 -36.51 35.69
CA ILE A 598 -25.44 -35.32 36.30
C ILE A 598 -26.61 -35.71 37.20
N SER A 599 -27.48 -36.61 36.72
CA SER A 599 -28.60 -37.14 37.51
C SER A 599 -28.14 -37.84 38.79
N ALA A 600 -27.13 -38.73 38.70
CA ALA A 600 -26.57 -39.41 39.86
C ALA A 600 -25.89 -38.44 40.85
N GLY A 601 -25.20 -37.42 40.32
CA GLY A 601 -24.64 -36.34 41.14
C GLY A 601 -25.72 -35.58 41.90
N ALA A 602 -26.82 -35.20 41.24
CA ALA A 602 -27.96 -34.54 41.87
C ALA A 602 -28.59 -35.41 42.98
N GLU A 603 -28.81 -36.71 42.71
CA GLU A 603 -29.37 -37.64 43.69
C GLU A 603 -28.47 -37.80 44.93
N SER A 604 -27.15 -37.79 44.74
CA SER A 604 -26.19 -37.90 45.85
C SER A 604 -26.23 -36.74 46.86
N ILE A 605 -26.73 -35.57 46.43
CA ILE A 605 -26.86 -34.38 47.27
C ILE A 605 -28.34 -34.05 47.59
N GLY A 606 -29.25 -35.01 47.36
CA GLY A 606 -30.66 -34.93 47.75
C GLY A 606 -31.59 -34.24 46.76
N TYR A 607 -31.14 -33.99 45.52
CA TYR A 607 -31.93 -33.40 44.44
C TYR A 607 -32.47 -34.49 43.49
N PRO A 608 -33.72 -34.40 42.99
CA PRO A 608 -34.26 -35.34 42.01
C PRO A 608 -33.42 -35.46 40.72
N GLY A 609 -33.22 -36.67 40.20
CA GLY A 609 -32.44 -36.91 38.97
C GLY A 609 -32.97 -36.21 37.70
N VAL A 610 -34.23 -35.75 37.70
CA VAL A 610 -34.86 -34.95 36.63
C VAL A 610 -34.23 -33.55 36.50
N ILE A 611 -33.50 -33.09 37.52
CA ILE A 611 -32.85 -31.76 37.57
C ILE A 611 -31.73 -31.61 36.52
N HIS A 612 -31.31 -32.67 35.84
CA HIS A 612 -30.43 -32.56 34.67
C HIS A 612 -31.00 -31.61 33.57
N GLY A 613 -32.32 -31.37 33.55
CA GLY A 613 -32.96 -30.38 32.69
C GLY A 613 -32.54 -28.91 32.94
N LEU A 614 -31.94 -28.60 34.10
CA LEU A 614 -31.33 -27.29 34.37
C LEU A 614 -30.06 -27.00 33.54
N PHE A 615 -29.52 -28.02 32.86
CA PHE A 615 -28.32 -27.92 32.05
C PHE A 615 -28.67 -28.13 30.56
N PRO A 616 -29.00 -27.06 29.80
CA PRO A 616 -29.38 -27.18 28.39
C PRO A 616 -28.24 -27.79 27.54
N ASN A 617 -26.99 -27.52 27.92
CA ASN A 617 -25.79 -28.05 27.27
C ASN A 617 -25.36 -29.43 27.82
N GLY A 618 -26.13 -30.01 28.76
CA GLY A 618 -25.94 -31.36 29.31
C GLY A 618 -24.50 -31.65 29.74
N SER A 619 -23.92 -32.69 29.13
CA SER A 619 -22.55 -33.14 29.42
C SER A 619 -21.47 -32.09 29.15
N ALA A 620 -21.68 -31.16 28.20
CA ALA A 620 -20.73 -30.08 27.93
C ALA A 620 -20.63 -29.09 29.10
N ALA A 621 -21.71 -28.89 29.85
CA ALA A 621 -21.69 -28.05 31.06
C ALA A 621 -20.84 -28.70 32.17
N LEU A 622 -20.88 -30.03 32.29
CA LEU A 622 -20.04 -30.77 33.24
C LEU A 622 -18.55 -30.70 32.87
N VAL A 623 -18.21 -30.85 31.60
CA VAL A 623 -16.83 -30.71 31.11
C VAL A 623 -16.34 -29.26 31.29
N GLY A 624 -17.18 -28.27 30.97
CA GLY A 624 -16.88 -26.85 31.16
C GLY A 624 -16.63 -26.48 32.62
N TYR A 625 -17.42 -27.05 33.54
CA TYR A 625 -17.22 -26.89 34.99
C TYR A 625 -15.89 -27.48 35.45
N PHE A 626 -15.55 -28.69 35.00
CA PHE A 626 -14.25 -29.30 35.32
C PHE A 626 -13.08 -28.44 34.80
N TYR A 627 -13.17 -27.91 33.57
CA TYR A 627 -12.19 -26.98 33.03
C TYR A 627 -12.02 -25.73 33.90
N SER A 628 -13.13 -25.09 34.28
CA SER A 628 -13.12 -23.89 35.12
C SER A 628 -12.53 -24.17 36.51
N MET A 629 -12.87 -25.32 37.10
CA MET A 629 -12.32 -25.75 38.38
C MET A 629 -10.80 -25.92 38.30
N CYS A 630 -10.30 -26.67 37.31
CA CYS A 630 -8.86 -26.92 37.13
C CYS A 630 -8.09 -25.62 36.86
N ASN A 631 -8.62 -24.73 36.02
CA ASN A 631 -7.97 -23.46 35.72
C ASN A 631 -7.90 -22.57 36.97
N ARG A 632 -8.96 -22.54 37.80
CA ARG A 632 -8.93 -21.81 39.08
C ARG A 632 -7.89 -22.38 40.03
N GLU A 633 -7.85 -23.71 40.19
CA GLU A 633 -6.88 -24.38 41.05
C GLU A 633 -5.43 -24.13 40.58
N LEU A 634 -5.19 -24.18 39.27
CA LEU A 634 -3.90 -23.82 38.70
C LEU A 634 -3.52 -22.37 39.02
N ASN A 635 -4.45 -21.41 38.84
CA ASN A 635 -4.17 -20.00 39.12
C ASN A 635 -3.85 -19.77 40.60
N GLU A 636 -4.54 -20.45 41.52
CA GLU A 636 -4.21 -20.40 42.95
C GLU A 636 -2.82 -20.98 43.27
N ILE A 637 -2.39 -22.03 42.57
CA ILE A 637 -1.04 -22.61 42.70
C ILE A 637 0.01 -21.63 42.17
N LEU A 638 -0.18 -21.11 40.94
CA LEU A 638 0.74 -20.19 40.30
C LEU A 638 0.84 -18.84 41.05
N GLU A 639 -0.26 -18.35 41.61
CA GLU A 639 -0.26 -17.15 42.44
C GLU A 639 0.54 -17.37 43.73
N ARG A 640 0.37 -18.50 44.41
CA ARG A 640 1.16 -18.86 45.59
C ARG A 640 2.64 -18.94 45.25
N GLU A 641 3.01 -19.59 44.16
CA GLU A 641 4.39 -19.68 43.69
C GLU A 641 4.97 -18.29 43.36
N ALA A 642 4.23 -17.45 42.64
CA ALA A 642 4.65 -16.09 42.31
C ALA A 642 4.83 -15.20 43.56
N LEU A 643 4.01 -15.37 44.60
CA LEU A 643 4.16 -14.67 45.88
C LEU A 643 5.38 -15.15 46.66
N THR A 644 5.65 -16.46 46.68
CA THR A 644 6.85 -17.00 47.36
C THR A 644 8.16 -16.52 46.70
N ILE A 645 8.20 -16.45 45.36
CA ILE A 645 9.36 -15.93 44.61
C ILE A 645 9.60 -14.44 44.90
N LYS A 646 8.54 -13.66 45.16
CA LYS A 646 8.65 -12.24 45.54
C LYS A 646 9.08 -12.02 46.99
N ALA A 647 8.83 -12.99 47.87
CA ALA A 647 9.12 -12.88 49.31
C ALA A 647 10.54 -13.33 49.68
N ASP A 648 11.14 -14.26 48.91
CA ASP A 648 12.45 -14.83 49.22
C ASP A 648 13.45 -14.64 48.06
N PHE A 649 14.18 -13.52 48.09
CA PHE A 649 15.22 -13.15 47.11
C PHE A 649 16.42 -14.10 47.06
N SER A 650 16.51 -15.04 48.00
CA SER A 650 17.65 -15.95 48.19
C SER A 650 17.52 -17.27 47.40
N SER A 651 16.33 -17.55 46.85
CA SER A 651 16.06 -18.78 46.10
C SER A 651 16.48 -18.66 44.62
N PRO A 652 17.14 -19.66 44.02
CA PRO A 652 17.49 -19.62 42.61
C PRO A 652 16.22 -19.57 41.76
N GLN A 653 16.05 -18.51 40.97
CA GLN A 653 14.92 -18.38 40.05
C GLN A 653 14.95 -19.50 39.01
N LYS A 654 13.89 -20.30 38.94
CA LYS A 654 13.70 -21.27 37.86
C LYS A 654 13.66 -20.51 36.52
N ALA A 655 14.29 -21.07 35.49
CA ALA A 655 14.17 -20.54 34.14
C ALA A 655 12.69 -20.45 33.73
N PRO A 656 12.27 -19.43 32.95
CA PRO A 656 10.87 -19.28 32.51
C PRO A 656 10.31 -20.54 31.84
N GLU A 657 11.16 -21.27 31.11
CA GLU A 657 10.84 -22.53 30.44
C GLU A 657 10.45 -23.63 31.42
N GLN A 658 11.19 -23.75 32.52
CA GLN A 658 10.89 -24.70 33.58
C GLN A 658 9.59 -24.33 34.30
N GLN A 659 9.30 -23.03 34.48
CA GLN A 659 8.03 -22.59 35.05
C GLN A 659 6.84 -22.91 34.13
N VAL A 660 6.99 -22.71 32.82
CA VAL A 660 5.98 -23.10 31.82
C VAL A 660 5.76 -24.61 31.84
N ARG A 661 6.85 -25.39 31.88
CA ARG A 661 6.78 -26.85 32.00
C ARG A 661 6.02 -27.27 33.25
N ASP A 662 6.42 -26.75 34.41
CA ASP A 662 5.83 -27.10 35.71
C ASP A 662 4.33 -26.74 35.74
N ALA A 663 3.94 -25.62 35.13
CA ALA A 663 2.54 -25.19 35.03
C ALA A 663 1.70 -26.12 34.14
N ILE A 664 2.21 -26.49 32.95
CA ILE A 664 1.54 -27.44 32.06
C ILE A 664 1.43 -28.82 32.70
N GLU A 665 2.51 -29.30 33.32
CA GLU A 665 2.54 -30.58 34.04
C GLU A 665 1.50 -30.59 35.17
N THR A 666 1.49 -29.55 36.00
CA THR A 666 0.51 -29.40 37.09
C THR A 666 -0.92 -29.43 36.55
N ARG A 667 -1.19 -28.72 35.45
CA ARG A 667 -2.52 -28.68 34.83
C ARG A 667 -2.95 -30.03 34.24
N LEU A 668 -2.02 -30.77 33.62
CA LEU A 668 -2.31 -32.08 33.03
C LEU A 668 -2.44 -33.17 34.10
N ARG A 669 -1.71 -33.06 35.22
CA ARG A 669 -1.86 -33.97 36.37
C ARG A 669 -3.28 -33.96 36.95
N MET A 670 -3.99 -32.83 36.89
CA MET A 670 -5.42 -32.74 37.27
C MET A 670 -6.35 -33.60 36.40
N VAL A 671 -5.92 -33.96 35.18
CA VAL A 671 -6.69 -34.81 34.25
C VAL A 671 -6.49 -36.30 34.51
N ILE A 672 -5.38 -36.70 35.16
CA ILE A 672 -5.02 -38.12 35.43
C ILE A 672 -6.19 -38.93 36.03
N PRO A 673 -6.93 -38.46 37.05
CA PRO A 673 -8.04 -39.22 37.63
C PRO A 673 -9.16 -39.55 36.65
N TYR A 674 -9.29 -38.77 35.57
CA TYR A 674 -10.33 -38.89 34.54
C TYR A 674 -9.79 -39.37 33.19
N LYS A 675 -8.52 -39.77 33.12
CA LYS A 675 -7.83 -40.13 31.86
C LYS A 675 -8.62 -41.13 31.00
N LYS A 676 -9.22 -42.15 31.62
CA LYS A 676 -10.00 -43.19 30.92
C LYS A 676 -11.20 -42.63 30.15
N THR A 677 -11.85 -41.60 30.69
CA THR A 677 -13.06 -40.99 30.11
C THR A 677 -12.76 -39.63 29.46
N TRP A 678 -11.53 -39.13 29.54
CA TRP A 678 -11.13 -37.85 28.97
C TRP A 678 -11.25 -37.76 27.44
N PRO A 679 -11.00 -38.82 26.64
CA PRO A 679 -11.27 -38.80 25.20
C PRO A 679 -12.73 -38.44 24.87
N GLN A 680 -13.68 -38.91 25.69
CA GLN A 680 -15.10 -38.55 25.55
C GLN A 680 -15.34 -37.07 25.84
N ALA A 681 -14.70 -36.50 26.87
CA ALA A 681 -14.81 -35.07 27.19
C ALA A 681 -14.27 -34.18 26.06
N MET A 682 -13.12 -34.53 25.49
CA MET A 682 -12.53 -33.80 24.36
C MET A 682 -13.42 -33.86 23.12
N ALA A 683 -14.02 -35.02 22.83
CA ALA A 683 -14.96 -35.17 21.73
C ALA A 683 -16.19 -34.25 21.91
N ILE A 684 -16.75 -34.17 23.12
CA ILE A 684 -17.87 -33.28 23.45
C ILE A 684 -17.50 -31.80 23.23
N MET A 685 -16.31 -31.38 23.64
CA MET A 685 -15.82 -30.01 23.45
C MET A 685 -15.54 -29.65 21.99
N SER A 686 -15.23 -30.66 21.15
CA SER A 686 -14.95 -30.48 19.73
C SER A 686 -16.21 -30.35 18.86
N LEU A 687 -17.39 -30.56 19.43
CA LEU A 687 -18.66 -30.35 18.73
C LEU A 687 -18.87 -28.86 18.43
N SER A 688 -19.30 -28.53 17.21
CA SER A 688 -19.56 -27.16 16.71
C SER A 688 -20.16 -26.17 17.73
N PRO A 689 -21.23 -26.49 18.49
CA PRO A 689 -21.80 -25.56 19.47
C PRO A 689 -20.88 -25.26 20.67
N ASN A 690 -19.95 -26.16 21.00
CA ASN A 690 -19.06 -26.06 22.16
C ASN A 690 -17.67 -25.51 21.82
N VAL A 691 -17.26 -25.55 20.55
CA VAL A 691 -15.94 -25.10 20.08
C VAL A 691 -15.58 -23.68 20.55
N PRO A 692 -16.48 -22.66 20.44
CA PRO A 692 -16.14 -21.31 20.90
C PRO A 692 -15.80 -21.24 22.38
N THR A 693 -16.55 -21.95 23.23
CA THR A 693 -16.32 -22.01 24.68
C THR A 693 -15.06 -22.81 25.01
N ALA A 694 -14.83 -23.92 24.32
CA ALA A 694 -13.64 -24.75 24.48
C ALA A 694 -12.35 -23.98 24.13
N LEU A 695 -12.37 -23.24 23.02
CA LEU A 695 -11.25 -22.42 22.58
C LEU A 695 -11.00 -21.24 23.53
N ALA A 696 -12.06 -20.57 23.99
CA ALA A 696 -11.94 -19.51 24.99
C ALA A 696 -11.27 -20.02 26.27
N ASN A 697 -11.69 -21.18 26.80
CA ASN A 697 -11.09 -21.78 27.99
C ASN A 697 -9.61 -22.13 27.80
N LEU A 698 -9.22 -22.62 26.63
CA LEU A 698 -7.83 -22.94 26.30
C LEU A 698 -6.98 -21.66 26.22
N LEU A 699 -7.47 -20.63 25.53
CA LEU A 699 -6.75 -19.37 25.38
C LEU A 699 -6.60 -18.66 26.73
N THR A 700 -7.62 -18.68 27.59
CA THR A 700 -7.51 -18.15 28.97
C THR A 700 -6.47 -18.91 29.78
N LEU A 701 -6.46 -20.24 29.73
CA LEU A 701 -5.45 -21.06 30.41
C LEU A 701 -4.02 -20.67 30.00
N VAL A 702 -3.80 -20.54 28.69
CA VAL A 702 -2.49 -20.18 28.13
C VAL A 702 -2.11 -18.74 28.50
N ASP A 703 -3.07 -17.82 28.50
CA ASP A 703 -2.85 -16.44 28.91
C ASP A 703 -2.46 -16.35 30.39
N ASP A 704 -3.14 -17.10 31.27
CA ASP A 704 -2.84 -17.18 32.70
C ASP A 704 -1.43 -17.75 32.93
N ILE A 705 -1.05 -18.85 32.26
CA ILE A 705 0.31 -19.42 32.34
C ILE A 705 1.36 -18.37 31.89
N CYS A 706 1.15 -17.70 30.76
CA CYS A 706 2.05 -16.64 30.29
C CYS A 706 2.16 -15.47 31.28
N TYR A 707 1.05 -15.10 31.92
CA TYR A 707 1.01 -14.02 32.90
C TYR A 707 1.86 -14.34 34.13
N TYR A 708 1.68 -15.52 34.73
CA TYR A 708 2.41 -15.92 35.94
C TYR A 708 3.89 -16.24 35.68
N THR A 709 4.23 -16.72 34.47
CA THR A 709 5.62 -16.96 34.03
C THR A 709 6.36 -15.67 33.64
N GLY A 710 5.68 -14.52 33.67
CA GLY A 710 6.30 -13.20 33.50
C GLY A 710 6.56 -12.78 32.06
N ASP A 711 5.88 -13.36 31.07
CA ASP A 711 5.99 -12.92 29.67
C ASP A 711 5.44 -11.48 29.51
N ARG A 712 6.32 -10.55 29.12
CA ARG A 712 6.01 -9.13 28.87
C ARG A 712 5.97 -8.75 27.39
N SER A 713 5.84 -9.72 26.48
CA SER A 713 5.73 -9.45 25.04
C SER A 713 4.47 -8.63 24.72
N VAL A 714 4.56 -7.60 23.87
CA VAL A 714 3.44 -6.66 23.60
C VAL A 714 3.12 -6.45 22.11
N ASP A 715 3.63 -7.33 21.22
CA ASP A 715 3.53 -7.22 19.74
C ASP A 715 3.06 -8.52 19.07
N ILE A 716 3.28 -8.75 17.76
CA ILE A 716 2.93 -10.00 17.04
C ILE A 716 3.44 -11.25 17.79
N ASN A 717 4.58 -11.12 18.47
CA ASN A 717 5.15 -12.14 19.35
C ASN A 717 4.19 -12.58 20.48
N TRP A 718 3.28 -11.71 20.94
CA TRP A 718 2.23 -12.01 21.93
C TRP A 718 1.25 -13.07 21.44
N TYR A 719 0.77 -12.92 20.20
CA TYR A 719 -0.17 -13.86 19.57
C TYR A 719 0.53 -15.17 19.21
N THR A 720 1.70 -15.07 18.60
CA THR A 720 2.52 -16.23 18.21
C THR A 720 2.82 -17.13 19.40
N ARG A 721 3.30 -16.57 20.53
CA ARG A 721 3.65 -17.36 21.71
C ARG A 721 2.44 -18.08 22.32
N ARG A 722 1.27 -17.45 22.36
CA ARG A 722 0.04 -18.08 22.88
C ARG A 722 -0.47 -19.19 21.97
N MET A 723 -0.43 -19.00 20.66
CA MET A 723 -0.82 -20.05 19.72
C MET A 723 0.12 -21.25 19.80
N ILE A 724 1.42 -21.00 19.93
CA ILE A 724 2.43 -22.06 20.11
C ILE A 724 2.21 -22.80 21.44
N LEU A 725 2.06 -22.07 22.54
CA LEU A 725 1.86 -22.66 23.86
C LEU A 725 0.54 -23.46 23.96
N ALA A 726 -0.54 -22.95 23.35
CA ALA A 726 -1.81 -23.68 23.21
C ALA A 726 -1.63 -24.99 22.44
N SER A 727 -0.81 -24.97 21.38
CA SER A 727 -0.51 -26.15 20.57
C SER A 727 0.31 -27.18 21.34
N ILE A 728 1.33 -26.77 22.10
CA ILE A 728 2.10 -27.65 22.98
C ILE A 728 1.21 -28.30 24.02
N TYR A 729 0.38 -27.50 24.70
CA TYR A 729 -0.54 -28.00 25.72
C TYR A 729 -1.45 -29.09 25.13
N LYS A 730 -2.06 -28.83 23.96
CA LYS A 730 -2.98 -29.79 23.32
C LYS A 730 -2.28 -31.02 22.78
N ALA A 731 -1.08 -30.90 22.20
CA ALA A 731 -0.33 -32.06 21.76
C ALA A 731 0.13 -32.94 22.94
N THR A 732 0.55 -32.32 24.03
CA THR A 732 0.94 -33.03 25.26
C THR A 732 -0.28 -33.70 25.91
N GLU A 733 -1.44 -33.03 25.92
CA GLU A 733 -2.71 -33.60 26.38
C GLU A 733 -3.11 -34.84 25.56
N LEU A 734 -2.93 -34.81 24.23
CA LEU A 734 -3.20 -35.95 23.36
C LEU A 734 -2.20 -37.10 23.58
N TYR A 735 -0.92 -36.80 23.66
CA TYR A 735 0.13 -37.78 23.93
C TYR A 735 -0.10 -38.51 25.26
N MET A 736 -0.47 -37.75 26.30
CA MET A 736 -0.75 -38.27 27.64
C MET A 736 -1.83 -39.36 27.65
N LEU A 737 -2.81 -39.29 26.75
CA LEU A 737 -3.89 -40.27 26.68
C LEU A 737 -3.42 -41.66 26.25
N GLN A 738 -2.39 -41.72 25.40
CA GLN A 738 -1.81 -42.96 24.90
C GLN A 738 -0.68 -43.49 25.79
N ASP A 739 -0.04 -42.60 26.58
CA ASP A 739 1.09 -42.94 27.42
C ASP A 739 0.71 -43.95 28.53
N THR A 740 1.37 -45.11 28.58
CA THR A 740 1.19 -46.13 29.62
C THR A 740 2.40 -46.26 30.55
N SER A 741 3.39 -45.37 30.42
CA SER A 741 4.58 -45.34 31.28
C SER A 741 4.25 -44.97 32.73
N GLU A 742 5.12 -45.40 33.64
CA GLU A 742 4.99 -45.06 35.07
C GLU A 742 5.00 -43.54 35.28
N ASP A 743 4.01 -43.03 36.03
CA ASP A 743 3.80 -41.59 36.28
C ASP A 743 3.83 -40.71 35.01
N HIS A 744 3.50 -41.28 33.85
CA HIS A 744 3.50 -40.57 32.57
C HIS A 744 4.87 -39.95 32.19
N LYS A 745 5.98 -40.63 32.57
CA LYS A 745 7.34 -40.17 32.28
C LYS A 745 7.54 -39.80 30.80
N GLU A 746 6.99 -40.58 29.87
CA GLU A 746 7.13 -40.29 28.43
C GLU A 746 6.37 -39.02 28.02
N THR A 747 5.21 -38.73 28.62
CA THR A 747 4.49 -37.46 28.43
C THR A 747 5.32 -36.25 28.85
N TRP A 748 5.98 -36.33 30.00
CA TRP A 748 6.80 -35.21 30.49
C TRP A 748 8.09 -35.04 29.68
N LEU A 749 8.67 -36.14 29.18
CA LEU A 749 9.78 -36.08 28.22
C LEU A 749 9.34 -35.48 26.88
N PHE A 750 8.15 -35.81 26.39
CA PHE A 750 7.58 -35.21 25.19
C PHE A 750 7.37 -33.70 25.35
N LEU A 751 6.81 -33.26 26.48
CA LEU A 751 6.63 -31.85 26.82
C LEU A 751 7.97 -31.10 26.81
N GLU A 752 8.99 -31.66 27.46
CA GLU A 752 10.33 -31.07 27.51
C GLU A 752 10.93 -30.91 26.10
N ARG A 753 10.86 -31.95 25.26
CA ARG A 753 11.34 -31.87 23.86
C ARG A 753 10.63 -30.77 23.08
N ARG A 754 9.31 -30.65 23.23
CA ARG A 754 8.50 -29.64 22.52
C ARG A 754 8.85 -28.22 22.97
N LEU A 755 9.07 -27.99 24.26
CA LEU A 755 9.52 -26.69 24.76
C LEU A 755 10.92 -26.34 24.21
N GLN A 756 11.84 -27.32 24.15
CA GLN A 756 13.19 -27.13 23.60
C GLN A 756 13.20 -26.81 22.09
N ASP A 757 12.38 -27.50 21.30
CA ASP A 757 12.26 -27.25 19.84
C ASP A 757 11.90 -25.79 19.55
N ILE A 758 10.98 -25.23 20.35
CA ILE A 758 10.48 -23.87 20.16
C ILE A 758 11.50 -22.82 20.56
N LEU A 759 12.32 -23.07 21.58
CA LEU A 759 13.38 -22.14 21.97
C LEU A 759 14.44 -22.00 20.89
N GLN A 760 14.83 -23.11 20.28
CA GLN A 760 15.75 -23.11 19.14
C GLN A 760 15.16 -22.33 17.96
N ILE A 761 13.88 -22.57 17.66
CA ILE A 761 13.18 -21.84 16.60
C ILE A 761 13.06 -20.35 16.95
N GLN A 762 12.76 -19.99 18.20
CA GLN A 762 12.65 -18.59 18.62
C GLN A 762 13.99 -17.86 18.52
N THR A 763 15.11 -18.51 18.88
CA THR A 763 16.45 -17.94 18.66
C THR A 763 16.77 -17.74 17.18
N MET A 764 16.32 -18.65 16.31
CA MET A 764 16.46 -18.51 14.85
C MET A 764 15.53 -17.42 14.29
N LEU A 765 14.31 -17.29 14.80
CA LEU A 765 13.32 -16.28 14.39
C LEU A 765 13.76 -14.87 14.76
N SER A 766 14.42 -14.67 15.92
CA SER A 766 14.98 -13.37 16.30
C SER A 766 16.10 -12.88 15.37
N SER A 767 16.65 -13.76 14.51
CA SER A 767 17.71 -13.42 13.56
C SER A 767 17.23 -13.08 12.14
N SER A 768 15.92 -13.23 11.83
CA SER A 768 15.38 -13.04 10.48
C SER A 768 14.14 -12.13 10.46
N ILE A 769 14.17 -11.05 9.65
CA ILE A 769 13.29 -9.87 9.78
C ILE A 769 11.99 -9.94 8.92
N LYS A 770 11.61 -11.09 8.35
CA LYS A 770 10.43 -11.15 7.43
C LYS A 770 9.17 -11.76 8.08
N PRO A 771 8.05 -11.01 8.24
CA PRO A 771 6.85 -11.49 8.94
C PRO A 771 6.08 -12.63 8.24
N ASP A 772 6.12 -12.70 6.91
CA ASP A 772 5.39 -13.74 6.15
C ASP A 772 6.04 -15.13 6.26
N GLU A 773 7.37 -15.16 6.34
CA GLU A 773 8.13 -16.40 6.51
C GLU A 773 7.96 -16.96 7.94
N VAL A 774 7.77 -16.06 8.92
CA VAL A 774 7.47 -16.40 10.30
C VAL A 774 6.12 -17.09 10.42
N LEU A 775 5.06 -16.58 9.78
CA LEU A 775 3.73 -17.19 9.81
C LEU A 775 3.69 -18.57 9.14
N ASN A 776 4.36 -18.74 8.00
CA ASN A 776 4.44 -20.03 7.32
C ASN A 776 5.21 -21.07 8.16
N ARG A 777 6.32 -20.68 8.78
CA ARG A 777 7.07 -21.58 9.67
C ARG A 777 6.30 -21.90 10.94
N ILE A 778 5.63 -20.94 11.58
CA ILE A 778 4.75 -21.21 12.74
C ILE A 778 3.66 -22.22 12.38
N ARG A 779 3.07 -22.08 11.19
CA ARG A 779 2.09 -23.04 10.66
C ARG A 779 2.73 -24.42 10.51
N GLU A 780 3.87 -24.52 9.84
CA GLU A 780 4.61 -25.78 9.68
C GLU A 780 4.97 -26.43 11.02
N THR A 781 5.43 -25.66 12.00
CA THR A 781 5.77 -26.15 13.34
C THR A 781 4.52 -26.60 14.10
N ALA A 782 3.44 -25.82 14.07
CA ALA A 782 2.17 -26.22 14.68
C ALA A 782 1.66 -27.53 14.07
N PHE A 783 1.78 -27.70 12.76
CA PHE A 783 1.46 -28.97 12.10
C PHE A 783 2.44 -30.10 12.47
N ALA A 784 3.75 -29.85 12.55
CA ALA A 784 4.75 -30.84 12.97
C ALA A 784 4.56 -31.33 14.41
N VAL A 785 4.10 -30.44 15.31
CA VAL A 785 3.73 -30.77 16.68
C VAL A 785 2.58 -31.79 16.72
N PHE A 786 1.66 -31.76 15.76
CA PHE A 786 0.57 -32.75 15.64
C PHE A 786 0.96 -34.02 14.89
N ILE A 787 1.85 -33.95 13.89
CA ILE A 787 2.28 -35.12 13.09
C ILE A 787 3.16 -36.09 13.91
N THR A 788 3.79 -35.61 14.97
CA THR A 788 4.68 -36.39 15.85
C THR A 788 3.97 -37.07 17.02
N VAL A 789 2.64 -37.04 17.04
CA VAL A 789 1.79 -37.71 18.04
C VAL A 789 1.39 -39.14 17.60
N ASP A 790 1.80 -39.57 16.40
CA ASP A 790 1.60 -40.93 15.86
C ASP A 790 2.69 -41.94 16.27
#